data_AF-A0A9W4XKT9-F1
#
_entry.id   AF-A0A9W4XKT9-F1
#
_cell.length_a   1.000
_cell.length_b   1.000
_cell.length_c   1.000
_cell.angle_alpha   90.00
_cell.angle_beta   90.00
_cell.angle_gamma   90.00
#
_symmetry.space_group_name_H-M   'P 1'
#
loop_
_entity.id
_entity.type
_entity.pdbx_description
1 polymer ?
#
loop_
_entity_poly.entity_id
_entity_poly.type
_entity_poly.pdbx_seq_one_letter_code
_entity_poly.pdbx_strand_id
1 'polypeptide(L)'
;MTQPIVDEDPSAASDAVSLHTIAEQADAYAPQEQEDADFALALALEEEESARFARTRTNINPHNDERIESPAGPETEGFLPYHDDPETTDDIDPPPYRDDPDAEPIEGESSTDTEAAAVLPQRQSAFLRILRKIAKAWLCYLMCSTVFTIVIVVVVLVFAFFHGKASTSQGDPKEAAWSASGSQDYDLNLPKLFPSLAESTSDTCKKTWEDFASGLSCHRMILSSAWDNGNVTEVEAAGADPVYYKDAVCTRACKKALTNLDLPMLNTCADRTNHFDFEQYGKDGKSYFEKYSIEEGPAGVSKSLWERYDRLCSGPPKRYIGRQPPSCAEDLWMTWGIVEGRNEANLNGLDTFLEQTSVKKTIPSARQVVTKLRPSGMNETVARTLNSRRVGPGYGETECNTCVKDWLTRKALSFRYGEMLEPGTRTPLGLADFADKMKNASQRCYAFPQEQNRVWSAMGWWCDGKPCRKDDDSIPWVVVNILHGYEKQYIDPPPPQFDVHNIPGNKKQAVHTLLDAVQDMRCGALGITSDDLTNPFVTSAPVLSRLCTPRCLNAVDRIAALVEDAKYDGSPFEVISDSITSVHALCKSSSPISFATTSDTICAAGYAALNMTSLIASPTSLSPSNPPFPRASILSTFRTALASIQEWNDGDHSAALRSHKSLQKLRIAESVCNTCAGEMFIGQEGKWKDTVNAFLSDPEVNGTEYVRTAREGWVQCGKMFGMRLSWGQKRRLFEQVGLGDGVAGLSA
;
A
#
# COMPACT_ATOMS: atom_id res chain seq x y z
N MET A 1 63.71 7.31 20.92
CA MET A 1 64.31 8.66 21.14
C MET A 1 63.25 9.63 20.65
N THR A 2 62.52 10.41 21.45
CA THR A 2 62.75 10.96 22.79
C THR A 2 61.35 11.33 23.35
N GLN A 3 60.98 10.80 24.53
CA GLN A 3 60.00 11.37 25.48
C GLN A 3 60.72 12.43 26.36
N PRO A 4 60.14 13.17 27.35
CA PRO A 4 58.83 13.03 28.09
C PRO A 4 58.09 14.41 28.24
N ILE A 5 57.02 14.69 29.02
CA ILE A 5 56.64 14.55 30.47
C ILE A 5 55.12 14.96 30.53
N VAL A 6 54.11 14.25 31.07
CA VAL A 6 53.69 13.79 32.44
C VAL A 6 53.30 14.89 33.44
N ASP A 7 52.02 14.89 33.86
CA ASP A 7 51.50 15.21 35.22
C ASP A 7 50.06 14.64 35.24
N GLU A 8 49.82 13.42 35.71
CA GLU A 8 49.53 12.98 37.10
C GLU A 8 48.28 13.59 37.78
N ASP A 9 47.21 12.78 37.77
CA ASP A 9 46.04 12.67 38.65
C ASP A 9 46.46 12.63 40.16
N PRO A 10 45.61 12.88 41.20
CA PRO A 10 44.41 12.06 41.47
C PRO A 10 43.26 12.72 42.29
N SER A 11 42.07 12.10 42.29
CA SER A 11 41.46 11.48 43.49
C SER A 11 39.93 11.47 43.47
N ALA A 12 39.41 10.32 43.89
CA ALA A 12 38.01 10.02 44.10
C ALA A 12 37.56 10.30 45.54
N ALA A 13 36.24 10.52 45.66
CA ALA A 13 35.34 10.14 46.75
C ALA A 13 35.07 11.11 47.92
N SER A 14 33.75 11.15 48.22
CA SER A 14 33.05 11.56 49.46
C SER A 14 32.69 13.04 49.64
N ASP A 15 31.41 13.38 49.44
CA ASP A 15 30.51 13.44 50.61
C ASP A 15 29.02 13.48 50.21
N ALA A 16 28.26 12.74 51.00
CA ALA A 16 26.82 12.62 50.96
C ALA A 16 26.14 13.72 51.79
N VAL A 17 24.81 13.80 51.63
CA VAL A 17 23.82 14.43 52.53
C VAL A 17 23.59 15.94 52.36
N SER A 18 22.49 16.29 51.70
CA SER A 18 21.37 16.96 52.39
C SER A 18 20.09 16.87 51.56
N LEU A 19 19.28 15.85 51.86
CA LEU A 19 17.84 15.87 51.69
C LEU A 19 17.26 16.77 52.80
N HIS A 20 16.29 17.62 52.41
CA HIS A 20 15.39 18.47 53.20
C HIS A 20 15.57 19.98 53.08
N THR A 21 14.41 20.65 52.87
CA THR A 21 14.13 22.08 52.69
C THR A 21 14.57 22.59 51.30
N ILE A 22 13.68 22.76 50.31
CA ILE A 22 12.43 23.52 50.34
C ILE A 22 11.33 22.76 49.59
N ALA A 23 10.48 22.08 50.35
CA ALA A 23 9.07 22.01 50.00
C ALA A 23 8.46 23.30 50.54
N GLU A 24 8.01 24.20 49.66
CA GLU A 24 7.02 25.27 49.93
C GLU A 24 6.88 26.18 48.69
N GLN A 25 6.49 25.61 47.56
CA GLN A 25 5.67 26.33 46.58
C GLN A 25 4.56 25.37 46.19
N ALA A 26 3.34 25.70 46.60
CA ALA A 26 2.15 24.96 46.23
C ALA A 26 2.06 24.96 44.69
N ASP A 27 2.26 23.79 44.10
CA ASP A 27 2.18 23.59 42.68
C ASP A 27 0.73 23.84 42.25
N ALA A 28 0.48 24.94 41.53
CA ALA A 28 -0.86 25.33 41.11
C ALA A 28 -1.46 24.33 40.10
N TYR A 29 -0.66 23.39 39.61
CA TYR A 29 -1.02 22.36 38.63
C TYR A 29 -1.28 20.97 39.24
N ALA A 30 -0.96 20.76 40.53
CA ALA A 30 -1.27 19.51 41.22
C ALA A 30 -2.77 19.11 41.19
N PRO A 31 -3.77 20.02 41.31
CA PRO A 31 -5.17 19.61 41.19
C PRO A 31 -5.55 19.23 39.76
N GLN A 32 -4.88 19.80 38.74
CA GLN A 32 -5.18 19.51 37.34
C GLN A 32 -4.56 18.19 36.87
N GLU A 33 -3.35 17.87 37.32
CA GLU A 33 -2.74 16.55 37.09
C GLU A 33 -3.52 15.44 37.80
N GLN A 34 -4.12 15.75 38.95
CA GLN A 34 -4.97 14.80 39.68
C GLN A 34 -6.34 14.62 39.00
N GLU A 35 -6.93 15.68 38.43
CA GLU A 35 -8.14 15.58 37.61
C GLU A 35 -7.92 14.80 36.31
N ASP A 36 -6.78 14.99 35.64
CA ASP A 36 -6.42 14.24 34.42
C ASP A 36 -6.14 12.77 34.72
N ALA A 37 -5.50 12.47 35.87
CA ALA A 37 -5.28 11.10 36.33
C ALA A 37 -6.59 10.41 36.74
N ASP A 38 -7.50 11.12 37.41
CA ASP A 38 -8.82 10.60 37.79
C ASP A 38 -9.70 10.40 36.55
N PHE A 39 -9.61 11.27 35.54
CA PHE A 39 -10.32 11.12 34.27
C PHE A 39 -9.79 9.93 33.45
N ALA A 40 -8.47 9.74 33.38
CA ALA A 40 -7.86 8.58 32.75
C ALA A 40 -8.24 7.26 33.46
N LEU A 41 -8.31 7.27 34.79
CA LEU A 41 -8.76 6.12 35.57
C LEU A 41 -10.25 5.83 35.37
N ALA A 42 -11.10 6.86 35.26
CA ALA A 42 -12.52 6.71 34.96
C ALA A 42 -12.76 6.10 33.57
N LEU A 43 -12.01 6.54 32.55
CA LEU A 43 -12.03 5.96 31.20
C LEU A 43 -11.59 4.49 31.19
N ALA A 44 -10.53 4.16 31.93
CA ALA A 44 -10.06 2.78 32.04
C ALA A 44 -11.07 1.87 32.75
N LEU A 45 -11.79 2.38 33.76
CA LEU A 45 -12.86 1.65 34.46
C LEU A 45 -14.10 1.47 33.57
N GLU A 46 -14.45 2.46 32.75
CA GLU A 46 -15.55 2.35 31.77
C GLU A 46 -15.22 1.32 30.68
N GLU A 47 -13.96 1.25 30.21
CA GLU A 47 -13.49 0.20 29.32
C GLU A 47 -13.53 -1.20 29.96
N GLU A 48 -13.17 -1.31 31.25
CA GLU A 48 -13.26 -2.61 31.96
C GLU A 48 -14.73 -3.05 32.17
N GLU A 49 -15.63 -2.13 32.51
CA GLU A 49 -17.06 -2.43 32.65
C GLU A 49 -17.71 -2.80 31.31
N SER A 50 -17.41 -2.06 30.24
CA SER A 50 -17.91 -2.39 28.89
C SER A 50 -17.37 -3.73 28.38
N ALA A 51 -16.11 -4.07 28.68
CA ALA A 51 -15.55 -5.39 28.42
C ALA A 51 -16.22 -6.51 29.26
N ARG A 52 -16.61 -6.24 30.52
CA ARG A 52 -17.41 -7.19 31.32
C ARG A 52 -18.80 -7.38 30.75
N PHE A 53 -19.48 -6.32 30.31
CA PHE A 53 -20.80 -6.45 29.66
C PHE A 53 -20.72 -7.25 28.36
N ALA A 54 -19.67 -7.05 27.55
CA ALA A 54 -19.42 -7.83 26.34
C ALA A 54 -19.21 -9.33 26.64
N ARG A 55 -18.42 -9.67 27.67
CA ARG A 55 -18.21 -11.06 28.13
C ARG A 55 -19.45 -11.70 28.73
N THR A 56 -20.27 -10.92 29.44
CA THR A 56 -21.52 -11.42 30.04
C THR A 56 -22.56 -11.75 28.97
N ARG A 57 -22.56 -11.00 27.84
CA ARG A 57 -23.43 -11.28 26.69
C ARG A 57 -23.01 -12.53 25.90
N THR A 58 -21.72 -12.87 25.91
CA THR A 58 -21.21 -14.10 25.27
C THR A 58 -21.43 -15.36 26.12
N ASN A 59 -21.48 -15.24 27.45
CA ASN A 59 -21.67 -16.38 28.36
C ASN A 59 -23.14 -16.75 28.67
N ILE A 60 -24.12 -15.96 28.24
CA ILE A 60 -25.56 -16.25 28.47
C ILE A 60 -26.19 -17.12 27.35
N ASN A 61 -25.48 -17.40 26.25
CA ASN A 61 -25.92 -18.40 25.27
C ASN A 61 -24.77 -19.30 24.76
N PRO A 62 -24.33 -20.31 25.54
CA PRO A 62 -23.56 -21.41 25.03
C PRO A 62 -24.49 -22.62 24.76
N HIS A 63 -24.60 -23.00 23.48
CA HIS A 63 -25.20 -24.24 22.96
C HIS A 63 -26.71 -24.46 23.08
N ASN A 64 -27.36 -24.54 21.91
CA ASN A 64 -28.17 -25.71 21.55
C ASN A 64 -28.13 -25.94 20.03
N ASP A 65 -27.32 -26.90 19.62
CA ASP A 65 -27.48 -27.65 18.38
C ASP A 65 -28.61 -28.66 18.60
N GLU A 66 -29.78 -28.46 17.98
CA GLU A 66 -30.61 -29.60 17.60
C GLU A 66 -31.53 -29.27 16.41
N ARG A 67 -31.47 -30.19 15.45
CA ARG A 67 -32.15 -30.21 14.16
C ARG A 67 -33.64 -30.52 14.36
N ILE A 68 -34.53 -29.59 14.05
CA ILE A 68 -35.97 -29.85 13.91
C ILE A 68 -36.50 -29.18 12.64
N GLU A 69 -37.08 -29.99 11.76
CA GLU A 69 -37.84 -29.57 10.58
C GLU A 69 -39.19 -28.93 10.96
N SER A 70 -39.70 -28.10 10.04
CA SER A 70 -41.12 -27.69 9.81
C SER A 70 -41.46 -26.23 10.21
N PRO A 71 -42.62 -25.68 9.81
CA PRO A 71 -43.12 -25.41 8.45
C PRO A 71 -43.63 -23.93 8.31
N ALA A 72 -44.32 -23.64 7.21
CA ALA A 72 -44.84 -22.34 6.76
C ALA A 72 -45.54 -21.41 7.80
N GLY A 73 -45.13 -20.12 7.80
CA GLY A 73 -45.84 -18.83 8.05
C GLY A 73 -46.85 -18.65 9.20
N PRO A 74 -47.35 -17.43 9.51
CA PRO A 74 -47.09 -16.11 8.89
C PRO A 74 -46.78 -14.93 9.87
N GLU A 75 -46.35 -13.81 9.27
CA GLU A 75 -46.55 -12.38 9.61
C GLU A 75 -46.48 -11.83 11.06
N THR A 76 -45.58 -10.84 11.24
CA THR A 76 -45.63 -9.56 12.01
C THR A 76 -44.19 -9.19 12.39
N GLU A 77 -43.67 -7.96 12.38
CA GLU A 77 -44.17 -6.61 12.17
C GLU A 77 -42.93 -5.76 11.79
N GLY A 78 -43.02 -4.98 10.71
CA GLY A 78 -41.95 -4.09 10.28
C GLY A 78 -42.02 -2.75 11.01
N PHE A 79 -40.90 -2.30 11.57
CA PHE A 79 -40.77 -0.92 12.01
C PHE A 79 -40.54 -0.01 10.79
N LEU A 80 -41.50 0.87 10.57
CA LEU A 80 -41.54 1.89 9.51
C LEU A 80 -40.57 3.05 9.82
N PRO A 81 -39.97 3.66 8.78
CA PRO A 81 -39.17 4.88 8.91
C PRO A 81 -40.07 6.13 9.07
N TYR A 82 -39.63 7.02 9.94
CA TYR A 82 -40.27 8.31 10.28
C TYR A 82 -40.36 9.24 9.04
N HIS A 83 -41.54 9.82 8.81
CA HIS A 83 -41.87 10.73 7.72
C HIS A 83 -42.48 12.01 8.32
N ASP A 84 -41.88 13.16 8.02
CA ASP A 84 -42.46 14.48 8.30
C ASP A 84 -43.51 14.85 7.24
N ASP A 85 -44.68 15.32 7.66
CA ASP A 85 -45.39 16.48 7.10
C ASP A 85 -46.66 16.85 7.92
N PRO A 86 -47.22 18.07 7.75
CA PRO A 86 -47.66 18.94 8.82
C PRO A 86 -49.20 19.08 8.89
N GLU A 87 -49.66 19.73 9.97
CA GLU A 87 -50.90 20.52 10.12
C GLU A 87 -51.46 20.31 11.54
N THR A 88 -51.24 21.29 12.41
CA THR A 88 -52.20 21.71 13.43
C THR A 88 -51.77 23.08 13.94
N THR A 89 -52.43 24.10 13.40
CA THR A 89 -52.52 25.44 13.98
C THR A 89 -53.37 25.37 15.24
N ASP A 90 -52.87 25.88 16.36
CA ASP A 90 -53.57 26.88 17.15
C ASP A 90 -52.55 27.66 18.01
N ASP A 91 -52.65 28.97 17.87
CA ASP A 91 -51.81 30.02 18.42
C ASP A 91 -51.68 29.98 19.96
N ILE A 92 -50.48 30.30 20.46
CA ILE A 92 -50.22 31.32 21.50
C ILE A 92 -48.71 31.62 21.51
N ASP A 93 -48.39 32.90 21.33
CA ASP A 93 -47.08 33.52 21.11
C ASP A 93 -45.98 33.21 22.15
N PRO A 94 -44.77 32.83 21.70
CA PRO A 94 -43.54 33.00 22.47
C PRO A 94 -42.91 34.40 22.24
N PRO A 95 -42.40 35.08 23.30
CA PRO A 95 -41.68 36.33 23.10
C PRO A 95 -40.30 36.10 22.41
N PRO A 96 -39.85 37.04 21.57
CA PRO A 96 -38.74 36.84 20.66
C PRO A 96 -37.40 37.09 21.36
N TYR A 97 -36.43 36.20 21.16
CA TYR A 97 -35.02 36.53 21.37
C TYR A 97 -34.30 36.46 20.01
N ARG A 98 -33.90 37.64 19.53
CA ARG A 98 -33.14 37.89 18.32
C ARG A 98 -31.84 38.56 18.74
N ASP A 99 -30.71 37.88 18.50
CA ASP A 99 -29.40 38.51 18.38
C ASP A 99 -29.08 38.54 16.88
N ASP A 100 -29.46 39.63 16.22
CA ASP A 100 -28.76 40.07 15.01
C ASP A 100 -28.51 41.58 15.14
N PRO A 101 -27.25 42.01 15.26
CA PRO A 101 -26.87 43.36 15.58
C PRO A 101 -26.72 44.18 14.29
N ASP A 102 -27.79 44.58 13.62
CA ASP A 102 -27.73 45.54 12.50
C ASP A 102 -29.10 46.19 12.19
N ALA A 103 -29.70 46.88 13.16
CA ALA A 103 -30.87 47.74 12.88
C ALA A 103 -30.70 49.14 13.48
N GLU A 104 -30.67 50.12 12.57
CA GLU A 104 -30.49 51.56 12.80
C GLU A 104 -31.67 52.21 13.57
N PRO A 105 -31.44 53.33 14.29
CA PRO A 105 -32.43 53.93 15.17
C PRO A 105 -33.46 54.76 14.40
N ILE A 106 -34.74 54.62 14.76
CA ILE A 106 -35.78 55.57 14.36
C ILE A 106 -36.09 56.50 15.53
N GLU A 107 -36.08 57.78 15.19
CA GLU A 107 -36.32 58.94 16.03
C GLU A 107 -37.73 58.97 16.63
N GLY A 108 -37.88 59.78 17.67
CA GLY A 108 -38.98 59.72 18.61
C GLY A 108 -40.29 60.35 18.14
N GLU A 109 -41.32 60.11 18.96
CA GLU A 109 -42.42 61.05 19.14
C GLU A 109 -42.95 60.96 20.59
N SER A 110 -43.24 62.15 21.10
CA SER A 110 -43.54 62.55 22.47
C SER A 110 -44.93 62.15 22.97
N SER A 111 -45.10 61.98 24.29
CA SER A 111 -45.80 62.96 25.17
C SER A 111 -46.25 62.35 26.52
N THR A 112 -45.92 63.06 27.62
CA THR A 112 -46.74 63.38 28.84
C THR A 112 -47.54 62.26 29.55
N ASP A 113 -47.55 62.06 30.87
CA ASP A 113 -47.58 63.02 31.98
C ASP A 113 -47.21 62.38 33.35
N THR A 114 -46.81 63.28 34.24
CA THR A 114 -46.66 63.29 35.71
C THR A 114 -47.67 62.49 36.57
N GLU A 115 -47.23 61.92 37.72
CA GLU A 115 -47.66 62.35 39.08
C GLU A 115 -46.83 61.75 40.24
N ALA A 116 -46.70 62.53 41.32
CA ALA A 116 -46.00 62.32 42.58
C ALA A 116 -46.68 61.25 43.49
N ALA A 117 -46.17 60.76 44.62
CA ALA A 117 -45.37 61.36 45.67
C ALA A 117 -44.83 60.28 46.64
N ALA A 118 -43.70 60.54 47.30
CA ALA A 118 -43.40 59.91 48.60
C ALA A 118 -42.52 60.83 49.46
N VAL A 119 -42.96 60.99 50.70
CA VAL A 119 -42.53 61.96 51.71
C VAL A 119 -41.37 61.40 52.56
N LEU A 120 -40.40 62.28 52.88
CA LEU A 120 -39.26 62.14 53.81
C LEU A 120 -39.71 61.95 55.29
N PRO A 121 -38.90 61.37 56.21
CA PRO A 121 -37.81 62.11 56.89
C PRO A 121 -36.56 61.26 57.25
N GLN A 122 -35.31 61.71 57.00
CA GLN A 122 -34.49 62.65 57.78
C GLN A 122 -33.95 62.11 59.12
N ARG A 123 -32.71 61.57 59.13
CA ARG A 123 -31.56 61.99 59.99
C ARG A 123 -30.41 60.99 59.92
N GLN A 124 -29.28 61.41 59.34
CA GLN A 124 -27.89 61.18 59.79
C GLN A 124 -26.92 61.53 58.62
N SER A 125 -26.83 62.83 58.33
CA SER A 125 -25.99 63.39 57.28
C SER A 125 -24.77 64.08 57.89
N ALA A 126 -23.66 63.35 58.01
CA ALA A 126 -22.33 63.96 58.09
C ALA A 126 -21.22 62.96 57.71
N PHE A 127 -21.33 61.69 58.12
CA PHE A 127 -20.21 60.73 57.97
C PHE A 127 -20.13 60.04 56.59
N LEU A 128 -21.25 59.91 55.87
CA LEU A 128 -21.33 59.16 54.59
C LEU A 128 -20.83 59.92 53.35
N ARG A 129 -20.61 61.24 53.42
CA ARG A 129 -20.14 62.02 52.25
C ARG A 129 -18.64 61.90 52.01
N ILE A 130 -17.84 61.64 53.04
CA ILE A 130 -16.38 61.49 52.90
C ILE A 130 -16.06 60.05 52.46
N LEU A 131 -16.74 59.05 53.02
CA LEU A 131 -16.61 57.64 52.60
C LEU A 131 -17.05 57.41 51.15
N ARG A 132 -18.08 58.09 50.63
CA ARG A 132 -18.47 57.96 49.21
C ARG A 132 -17.44 58.50 48.21
N LYS A 133 -16.64 59.51 48.58
CA LYS A 133 -15.61 60.05 47.68
C LYS A 133 -14.37 59.17 47.65
N ILE A 134 -13.98 58.60 48.80
CA ILE A 134 -12.87 57.64 48.87
C ILE A 134 -13.28 56.31 48.22
N ALA A 135 -14.52 55.84 48.44
CA ALA A 135 -15.05 54.65 47.80
C ALA A 135 -15.16 54.80 46.28
N LYS A 136 -15.60 55.95 45.74
CA LYS A 136 -15.63 56.16 44.27
C LYS A 136 -14.23 56.17 43.65
N ALA A 137 -13.24 56.74 44.33
CA ALA A 137 -11.87 56.73 43.86
C ALA A 137 -11.27 55.31 43.91
N TRP A 138 -11.55 54.56 44.97
CA TRP A 138 -11.14 53.16 45.10
C TRP A 138 -11.83 52.24 44.10
N LEU A 139 -13.12 52.44 43.81
CA LEU A 139 -13.88 51.64 42.85
C LEU A 139 -13.45 51.95 41.41
N CYS A 140 -13.08 53.21 41.13
CA CYS A 140 -12.49 53.58 39.85
C CYS A 140 -11.07 53.00 39.70
N TYR A 141 -10.25 53.03 40.77
CA TYR A 141 -8.93 52.40 40.76
C TYR A 141 -9.01 50.89 40.63
N LEU A 142 -9.96 50.23 41.31
CA LEU A 142 -10.22 48.80 41.15
C LEU A 142 -10.71 48.47 39.75
N MET A 143 -11.63 49.23 39.17
CA MET A 143 -12.09 49.04 37.79
C MET A 143 -10.97 49.26 36.76
N CYS A 144 -10.16 50.31 36.91
CA CYS A 144 -9.01 50.53 36.04
C CYS A 144 -7.95 49.44 36.22
N SER A 145 -7.71 49.00 37.45
CA SER A 145 -6.78 47.90 37.74
C SER A 145 -7.27 46.58 37.18
N THR A 146 -8.57 46.24 37.32
CA THR A 146 -9.13 45.00 36.79
C THR A 146 -9.14 44.99 35.28
N VAL A 147 -9.53 46.11 34.64
CA VAL A 147 -9.45 46.26 33.17
C VAL A 147 -8.01 46.16 32.70
N PHE A 148 -7.05 46.79 33.39
CA PHE A 148 -5.64 46.70 33.02
C PHE A 148 -5.07 45.29 33.21
N THR A 149 -5.44 44.59 34.28
CA THR A 149 -5.06 43.17 34.46
C THR A 149 -5.72 42.26 33.43
N ILE A 150 -6.99 42.50 33.06
CA ILE A 150 -7.66 41.72 32.01
C ILE A 150 -6.98 41.97 30.67
N VAL A 151 -6.63 43.22 30.34
CA VAL A 151 -5.89 43.54 29.12
C VAL A 151 -4.51 42.88 29.13
N ILE A 152 -3.78 42.90 30.25
CA ILE A 152 -2.49 42.20 30.37
C ILE A 152 -2.69 40.68 30.24
N VAL A 153 -3.69 40.09 30.89
CA VAL A 153 -3.96 38.65 30.81
C VAL A 153 -4.38 38.26 29.39
N VAL A 154 -5.19 39.06 28.71
CA VAL A 154 -5.56 38.84 27.30
C VAL A 154 -4.34 39.01 26.42
N VAL A 155 -3.49 40.02 26.63
CA VAL A 155 -2.25 40.19 25.87
C VAL A 155 -1.29 39.03 26.13
N VAL A 156 -1.12 38.58 27.36
CA VAL A 156 -0.27 37.43 27.73
C VAL A 156 -0.86 36.13 27.20
N LEU A 157 -2.19 35.94 27.23
CA LEU A 157 -2.85 34.77 26.64
C LEU A 157 -2.74 34.80 25.11
N VAL A 158 -2.93 35.95 24.47
CA VAL A 158 -2.72 36.14 23.03
C VAL A 158 -1.25 35.88 22.70
N PHE A 159 -0.30 36.42 23.47
CA PHE A 159 1.12 36.16 23.28
C PHE A 159 1.47 34.69 23.53
N ALA A 160 0.91 34.05 24.56
CA ALA A 160 1.07 32.62 24.83
C ALA A 160 0.34 31.74 23.79
N PHE A 161 -0.73 32.22 23.16
CA PHE A 161 -1.45 31.49 22.12
C PHE A 161 -0.75 31.60 20.76
N PHE A 162 -0.16 32.77 20.45
CA PHE A 162 0.60 33.02 19.24
C PHE A 162 2.07 32.54 19.33
N HIS A 163 2.73 32.66 20.49
CA HIS A 163 4.11 32.19 20.71
C HIS A 163 4.20 30.84 21.42
N GLY A 164 3.24 30.44 22.26
CA GLY A 164 3.23 29.10 22.88
C GLY A 164 2.92 27.98 21.88
N LYS A 165 2.19 28.29 20.79
CA LYS A 165 2.11 27.38 19.63
C LYS A 165 3.43 27.23 18.87
N ALA A 166 4.39 28.14 19.05
CA ALA A 166 5.65 28.13 18.31
C ALA A 166 6.80 27.43 19.07
N SER A 167 6.60 26.96 20.32
CA SER A 167 7.73 26.48 21.14
C SER A 167 7.56 25.11 21.80
N THR A 168 6.47 24.38 21.51
CA THR A 168 6.35 22.96 21.92
C THR A 168 5.86 21.99 20.84
N SER A 169 5.59 22.44 19.61
CA SER A 169 5.51 21.52 18.46
C SER A 169 6.80 21.61 17.66
N GLN A 170 7.55 20.51 17.55
CA GLN A 170 8.23 20.26 16.28
C GLN A 170 7.18 20.50 15.18
N GLY A 171 7.38 21.50 14.33
CA GLY A 171 6.47 21.74 13.20
C GLY A 171 6.31 20.45 12.38
N ASP A 172 5.19 20.31 11.66
CA ASP A 172 4.91 19.12 10.85
C ASP A 172 6.19 18.69 10.10
N PRO A 173 6.75 17.49 10.40
CA PRO A 173 8.00 17.01 9.79
C PRO A 173 7.98 17.09 8.27
N LYS A 174 6.78 16.96 7.68
CA LYS A 174 6.57 17.05 6.25
C LYS A 174 6.72 18.47 5.72
N GLU A 175 6.20 19.47 6.43
CA GLU A 175 6.34 20.89 6.07
C GLU A 175 7.80 21.37 6.28
N ALA A 176 8.44 20.91 7.35
CA ALA A 176 9.86 21.16 7.59
C ALA A 176 10.76 20.53 6.51
N ALA A 177 10.47 19.30 6.08
CA ALA A 177 11.18 18.65 4.98
C ALA A 177 10.90 19.34 3.63
N TRP A 178 9.66 19.73 3.37
CA TRP A 178 9.28 20.45 2.15
C TRP A 178 10.07 21.76 2.02
N SER A 179 10.06 22.60 3.06
CA SER A 179 10.81 23.86 3.08
C SER A 179 12.32 23.66 2.98
N ALA A 180 12.89 22.69 3.69
CA ALA A 180 14.33 22.39 3.66
C ALA A 180 14.80 21.85 2.29
N SER A 181 13.93 21.13 1.57
CA SER A 181 14.26 20.60 0.25
C SER A 181 14.40 21.69 -0.82
N GLY A 182 13.80 22.86 -0.61
CA GLY A 182 13.67 23.91 -1.63
C GLY A 182 12.75 23.52 -2.79
N SER A 183 11.97 22.44 -2.66
CA SER A 183 11.00 22.02 -3.66
C SER A 183 9.86 23.01 -3.77
N GLN A 184 9.36 23.20 -4.99
CA GLN A 184 8.16 23.99 -5.28
C GLN A 184 7.25 23.18 -6.19
N ASP A 185 5.96 23.53 -6.23
CA ASP A 185 5.07 22.95 -7.24
C ASP A 185 5.62 23.26 -8.63
N TYR A 186 5.72 22.22 -9.47
CA TYR A 186 6.37 22.26 -10.79
C TYR A 186 7.89 22.39 -10.79
N ASP A 187 8.54 22.24 -9.64
CA ASP A 187 10.00 22.18 -9.49
C ASP A 187 10.38 21.32 -8.27
N LEU A 188 10.12 20.02 -8.36
CA LEU A 188 10.35 19.09 -7.23
C LEU A 188 11.82 18.68 -7.16
N ASN A 189 12.43 18.80 -5.98
CA ASN A 189 13.79 18.32 -5.72
C ASN A 189 13.72 16.98 -4.98
N LEU A 190 13.54 15.89 -5.74
CA LEU A 190 13.37 14.56 -5.15
C LEU A 190 14.58 14.12 -4.29
N PRO A 191 15.84 14.35 -4.70
CA PRO A 191 17.00 13.97 -3.88
C PRO A 191 17.02 14.58 -2.48
N LYS A 192 16.34 15.71 -2.26
CA LYS A 192 16.24 16.34 -0.94
C LYS A 192 14.94 16.01 -0.19
N LEU A 193 13.93 15.43 -0.86
CA LEU A 193 12.69 14.98 -0.24
C LEU A 193 12.75 13.51 0.21
N PHE A 194 13.46 12.69 -0.57
CA PHE A 194 13.74 11.29 -0.28
C PHE A 194 15.01 11.15 0.58
N PRO A 195 15.25 9.97 1.20
CA PRO A 195 16.51 9.74 1.90
C PRO A 195 17.72 9.86 0.98
N SER A 196 18.88 10.15 1.57
CA SER A 196 20.16 10.09 0.87
C SER A 196 20.43 8.69 0.33
N LEU A 197 21.22 8.57 -0.73
CA LEU A 197 21.63 7.27 -1.24
C LEU A 197 22.68 6.64 -0.33
N ALA A 198 22.59 5.33 -0.11
CA ALA A 198 23.56 4.57 0.67
C ALA A 198 24.96 4.67 0.06
N GLU A 199 26.00 4.56 0.88
CA GLU A 199 27.40 4.65 0.42
C GLU A 199 27.73 3.64 -0.68
N SER A 200 27.17 2.42 -0.57
CA SER A 200 27.31 1.32 -1.53
C SER A 200 26.64 1.56 -2.89
N THR A 201 25.85 2.63 -3.03
CA THR A 201 25.19 2.98 -4.29
C THR A 201 26.25 3.41 -5.31
N SER A 202 26.14 2.89 -6.54
CA SER A 202 27.06 3.22 -7.63
C SER A 202 27.08 4.73 -7.92
N ASP A 203 28.26 5.25 -8.24
CA ASP A 203 28.42 6.67 -8.59
C ASP A 203 27.61 7.07 -9.83
N THR A 204 27.43 6.13 -10.76
CA THR A 204 26.55 6.31 -11.92
C THR A 204 25.10 6.51 -11.52
N CYS A 205 24.59 5.72 -10.57
CA CYS A 205 23.24 5.92 -10.05
C CYS A 205 23.12 7.21 -9.25
N LYS A 206 24.07 7.51 -8.34
CA LYS A 206 24.09 8.77 -7.56
C LYS A 206 23.99 9.98 -8.47
N LYS A 207 24.86 10.06 -9.48
CA LYS A 207 24.85 11.14 -10.45
C LYS A 207 23.54 11.20 -11.24
N THR A 208 23.05 10.06 -11.71
CA THR A 208 21.79 10.02 -12.47
C THR A 208 20.62 10.51 -11.61
N TRP A 209 20.57 10.12 -10.33
CA TRP A 209 19.54 10.56 -9.39
C TRP A 209 19.59 12.08 -9.19
N GLU A 210 20.77 12.63 -8.96
CA GLU A 210 20.95 14.08 -8.84
C GLU A 210 20.59 14.83 -10.13
N ASP A 211 21.05 14.36 -11.29
CA ASP A 211 20.89 15.05 -12.58
C ASP A 211 19.43 15.06 -13.07
N PHE A 212 18.68 13.97 -12.88
CA PHE A 212 17.34 13.79 -13.46
C PHE A 212 16.19 13.95 -12.46
N ALA A 213 16.43 13.71 -11.16
CA ALA A 213 15.39 13.81 -10.14
C ALA A 213 15.36 15.19 -9.46
N SER A 214 16.38 16.03 -9.70
CA SER A 214 16.35 17.44 -9.34
C SER A 214 15.55 18.24 -10.36
N GLY A 215 14.60 19.05 -9.89
CA GLY A 215 13.81 19.94 -10.73
C GLY A 215 12.76 19.25 -11.59
N LEU A 216 12.12 18.21 -11.04
CA LEU A 216 11.05 17.50 -11.72
C LEU A 216 9.84 18.43 -11.89
N SER A 217 9.47 18.71 -13.15
CA SER A 217 8.40 19.66 -13.50
C SER A 217 6.98 19.13 -13.29
N CYS A 218 6.68 18.65 -12.09
CA CYS A 218 5.39 18.10 -11.67
C CYS A 218 4.86 18.82 -10.44
N HIS A 219 3.54 18.85 -10.28
CA HIS A 219 2.90 19.33 -9.06
C HIS A 219 3.13 18.33 -7.91
N ARG A 220 3.30 18.81 -6.66
CA ARG A 220 3.66 17.96 -5.50
C ARG A 220 2.72 16.79 -5.23
N MET A 221 1.46 16.92 -5.63
CA MET A 221 0.45 15.88 -5.39
C MET A 221 0.78 14.56 -6.10
N ILE A 222 1.65 14.55 -7.13
CA ILE A 222 2.15 13.29 -7.72
C ILE A 222 2.91 12.41 -6.70
N LEU A 223 3.43 13.02 -5.63
CA LEU A 223 4.14 12.33 -4.55
C LEU A 223 3.20 11.65 -3.55
N SER A 224 1.89 11.90 -3.61
CA SER A 224 0.93 11.33 -2.67
C SER A 224 0.73 9.84 -2.91
N SER A 225 1.07 9.02 -1.92
CA SER A 225 0.83 7.57 -1.93
C SER A 225 -0.63 7.21 -1.63
N ALA A 226 -1.46 8.15 -1.19
CA ALA A 226 -2.86 7.91 -0.84
C ALA A 226 -3.70 7.36 -2.02
N TRP A 227 -3.28 7.66 -3.26
CA TRP A 227 -3.92 7.09 -4.44
C TRP A 227 -3.60 5.62 -4.65
N ASP A 228 -2.48 5.12 -4.14
CA ASP A 228 -1.90 3.85 -4.61
C ASP A 228 -2.86 2.67 -4.40
N ASN A 229 -3.53 2.62 -3.25
CA ASN A 229 -4.43 1.54 -2.83
C ASN A 229 -5.89 1.75 -3.24
N GLY A 230 -6.24 2.89 -3.85
CA GLY A 230 -7.61 3.22 -4.18
C GLY A 230 -8.53 3.40 -2.96
N ASN A 231 -7.98 3.70 -1.78
CA ASN A 231 -8.74 3.89 -0.55
C ASN A 231 -9.28 5.33 -0.48
N VAL A 232 -10.60 5.49 -0.41
CA VAL A 232 -11.27 6.79 -0.34
C VAL A 232 -10.84 7.57 0.90
N THR A 233 -10.79 6.90 2.06
CA THR A 233 -10.45 7.54 3.35
C THR A 233 -9.02 8.05 3.37
N GLU A 234 -8.06 7.31 2.78
CA GLU A 234 -6.67 7.77 2.65
C GLU A 234 -6.56 9.02 1.76
N VAL A 235 -7.32 9.03 0.65
CA VAL A 235 -7.34 10.17 -0.28
C VAL A 235 -7.93 11.41 0.36
N GLU A 236 -9.04 11.28 1.09
CA GLU A 236 -9.67 12.38 1.82
C GLU A 236 -8.75 12.92 2.92
N ALA A 237 -8.15 12.05 3.72
CA ALA A 237 -7.22 12.45 4.80
C ALA A 237 -5.98 13.15 4.26
N ALA A 238 -5.45 12.71 3.11
CA ALA A 238 -4.32 13.35 2.45
C ALA A 238 -4.71 14.62 1.66
N GLY A 239 -6.01 14.94 1.58
CA GLY A 239 -6.53 16.03 0.75
C GLY A 239 -6.18 15.85 -0.72
N ALA A 240 -6.13 14.63 -1.23
CA ALA A 240 -5.61 14.29 -2.55
C ALA A 240 -6.73 14.07 -3.59
N ASP A 241 -7.79 14.89 -3.60
CA ASP A 241 -8.93 14.69 -4.51
C ASP A 241 -8.47 14.60 -5.99
N PRO A 242 -8.77 13.49 -6.71
CA PRO A 242 -8.37 13.31 -8.11
C PRO A 242 -8.94 14.37 -9.06
N VAL A 243 -10.16 14.86 -8.83
CA VAL A 243 -10.81 15.91 -9.62
C VAL A 243 -10.11 17.24 -9.42
N TYR A 244 -9.75 17.56 -8.18
CA TYR A 244 -9.09 18.82 -7.85
C TYR A 244 -7.68 18.89 -8.45
N TYR A 245 -6.88 17.82 -8.33
CA TYR A 245 -5.48 17.82 -8.74
C TYR A 245 -5.18 17.35 -10.17
N LYS A 246 -6.15 16.77 -10.88
CA LYS A 246 -5.93 16.27 -12.24
C LYS A 246 -5.24 17.30 -13.13
N ASP A 247 -5.80 18.50 -13.26
CA ASP A 247 -5.27 19.48 -14.23
C ASP A 247 -3.92 20.05 -13.78
N ALA A 248 -3.66 20.07 -12.47
CA ALA A 248 -2.37 20.44 -11.90
C ALA A 248 -1.28 19.39 -12.18
N VAL A 249 -1.60 18.09 -12.11
CA VAL A 249 -0.63 17.00 -12.29
C VAL A 249 -0.48 16.60 -13.76
N CYS A 250 -1.59 16.48 -14.49
CA CYS A 250 -1.66 15.95 -15.85
C CYS A 250 -1.22 16.95 -16.93
N THR A 251 -0.07 17.57 -16.72
CA THR A 251 0.55 18.52 -17.64
C THR A 251 1.51 17.80 -18.59
N ARG A 252 1.69 18.37 -19.79
CA ARG A 252 2.67 17.87 -20.76
C ARG A 252 4.11 17.94 -20.21
N ALA A 253 4.41 18.96 -19.40
CA ALA A 253 5.70 19.13 -18.76
C ALA A 253 5.98 17.99 -17.77
N CYS A 254 5.02 17.69 -16.89
CA CYS A 254 5.16 16.59 -15.93
C CYS A 254 5.33 15.24 -16.63
N LYS A 255 4.52 14.93 -17.65
CA LYS A 255 4.69 13.71 -18.44
C LYS A 255 6.11 13.58 -19.00
N LYS A 256 6.62 14.65 -19.63
CA LYS A 256 7.96 14.65 -20.23
C LYS A 256 9.04 14.47 -19.16
N ALA A 257 8.90 15.16 -18.02
CA ALA A 257 9.83 15.08 -16.91
C ALA A 257 9.89 13.65 -16.34
N LEU A 258 8.73 13.02 -16.11
CA LEU A 258 8.68 11.64 -15.64
C LEU A 258 9.21 10.63 -16.68
N THR A 259 8.93 10.81 -17.97
CA THR A 259 9.54 9.96 -19.02
C THR A 259 11.07 10.10 -19.06
N ASN A 260 11.58 11.31 -18.88
CA ASN A 260 13.01 11.58 -18.83
C ASN A 260 13.67 11.05 -17.54
N LEU A 261 12.91 10.92 -16.45
CA LEU A 261 13.37 10.32 -15.21
C LEU A 261 13.38 8.78 -15.30
N ASP A 262 12.31 8.17 -15.81
CA ASP A 262 12.08 6.72 -15.73
C ASP A 262 13.16 5.89 -16.46
N LEU A 263 13.47 6.23 -17.72
CA LEU A 263 14.40 5.42 -18.51
C LEU A 263 15.85 5.44 -17.96
N PRO A 264 16.45 6.59 -17.60
CA PRO A 264 17.77 6.61 -16.98
C PRO A 264 17.82 5.91 -15.63
N MET A 265 16.80 6.07 -14.79
CA MET A 265 16.73 5.40 -13.48
C MET A 265 16.70 3.89 -13.64
N LEU A 266 15.85 3.35 -14.51
CA LEU A 266 15.77 1.91 -14.75
C LEU A 266 17.08 1.33 -15.32
N ASN A 267 17.85 2.11 -16.08
CA ASN A 267 19.09 1.63 -16.70
C ASN A 267 20.30 1.69 -15.76
N THR A 268 20.32 2.60 -14.78
CA THR A 268 21.52 2.88 -13.96
C THR A 268 21.32 2.58 -12.48
N CYS A 269 20.08 2.56 -12.00
CA CYS A 269 19.72 2.41 -10.59
C CYS A 269 18.89 1.16 -10.30
N ALA A 270 18.76 0.23 -11.25
CA ALA A 270 17.99 -1.01 -11.04
C ALA A 270 18.74 -2.05 -10.18
N ASP A 271 20.07 -1.96 -10.09
CA ASP A 271 20.84 -2.90 -9.24
C ASP A 271 20.44 -2.75 -7.77
N ARG A 272 20.31 -3.88 -7.08
CA ARG A 272 19.88 -3.96 -5.67
C ARG A 272 20.71 -3.10 -4.71
N THR A 273 22.00 -2.93 -5.00
CA THR A 273 22.93 -2.13 -4.20
C THR A 273 22.67 -0.63 -4.29
N ASN A 274 21.91 -0.17 -5.31
CA ASN A 274 21.51 1.22 -5.48
C ASN A 274 20.24 1.53 -4.69
N HIS A 275 20.39 1.84 -3.41
CA HIS A 275 19.26 2.01 -2.49
C HIS A 275 19.43 3.25 -1.59
N PHE A 276 18.35 3.63 -0.92
CA PHE A 276 18.31 4.72 0.03
C PHE A 276 18.87 4.32 1.39
N ASP A 277 19.56 5.25 2.05
CA ASP A 277 19.95 5.16 3.45
C ASP A 277 18.78 5.60 4.34
N PHE A 278 18.06 4.61 4.85
CA PHE A 278 16.93 4.79 5.74
C PHE A 278 17.34 5.06 7.20
N GLU A 279 18.60 4.84 7.58
CA GLU A 279 19.04 4.99 8.97
C GLU A 279 19.12 6.46 9.37
N GLN A 280 19.49 7.33 8.43
CA GLN A 280 19.63 8.77 8.70
C GLN A 280 18.35 9.56 8.41
N TYR A 281 17.40 8.99 7.67
CA TYR A 281 16.18 9.68 7.26
C TYR A 281 15.29 10.07 8.44
N GLY A 282 14.93 11.35 8.55
CA GLY A 282 14.06 11.88 9.59
C GLY A 282 14.70 12.06 10.97
N LYS A 283 15.97 11.68 11.17
CA LYS A 283 16.67 11.85 12.46
C LYS A 283 16.83 13.32 12.87
N ASP A 284 16.86 14.23 11.90
CA ASP A 284 16.90 15.67 12.11
C ASP A 284 15.51 16.30 12.33
N GLY A 285 14.47 15.47 12.46
CA GLY A 285 13.08 15.89 12.58
C GLY A 285 12.43 16.26 11.24
N LYS A 286 13.10 16.02 10.10
CA LYS A 286 12.60 16.36 8.77
C LYS A 286 12.42 15.11 7.93
N SER A 287 11.17 14.76 7.67
CA SER A 287 10.82 13.66 6.77
C SER A 287 9.56 14.01 6.01
N TYR A 288 9.65 14.06 4.68
CA TYR A 288 8.49 14.33 3.84
C TYR A 288 7.56 13.12 3.73
N PHE A 289 8.15 11.93 3.77
CA PHE A 289 7.43 10.68 3.74
C PHE A 289 7.62 9.93 5.05
N GLU A 290 6.67 9.06 5.38
CA GLU A 290 6.89 8.07 6.42
C GLU A 290 7.99 7.11 5.96
N LYS A 291 8.95 6.83 6.84
CA LYS A 291 10.13 5.98 6.54
C LYS A 291 9.75 4.67 5.85
N TYR A 292 8.60 4.11 6.20
CA TYR A 292 8.14 2.83 5.67
C TYR A 292 7.25 2.96 4.43
N SER A 293 6.70 4.13 4.11
CA SER A 293 5.78 4.33 2.98
C SER A 293 6.46 4.54 1.64
N ILE A 294 7.79 4.65 1.61
CA ILE A 294 8.56 4.94 0.39
C ILE A 294 9.16 3.68 -0.27
N GLU A 295 9.56 3.83 -1.52
CA GLU A 295 10.32 2.86 -2.29
C GLU A 295 11.77 2.79 -1.81
N GLU A 296 12.46 1.67 -2.03
CA GLU A 296 13.82 1.45 -1.48
C GLU A 296 14.95 2.10 -2.26
N GLY A 297 14.67 2.62 -3.46
CA GLY A 297 15.68 3.30 -4.25
C GLY A 297 15.11 4.09 -5.43
N PRO A 298 15.96 4.84 -6.13
CA PRO A 298 15.57 5.75 -7.23
C PRO A 298 14.72 5.12 -8.33
N ALA A 299 15.05 3.90 -8.77
CA ALA A 299 14.31 3.19 -9.81
C ALA A 299 12.88 2.82 -9.37
N GLY A 300 12.68 2.53 -8.08
CA GLY A 300 11.36 2.29 -7.52
C GLY A 300 10.52 3.56 -7.50
N VAL A 301 11.14 4.69 -7.12
CA VAL A 301 10.48 6.01 -7.11
C VAL A 301 10.04 6.41 -8.52
N SER A 302 10.93 6.33 -9.52
CA SER A 302 10.59 6.73 -10.89
C SER A 302 9.41 5.93 -11.45
N LYS A 303 9.44 4.61 -11.25
CA LYS A 303 8.36 3.70 -11.66
C LYS A 303 7.04 4.05 -10.98
N SER A 304 7.07 4.26 -9.66
CA SER A 304 5.87 4.55 -8.88
C SER A 304 5.24 5.90 -9.26
N LEU A 305 6.06 6.92 -9.50
CA LEU A 305 5.58 8.22 -9.98
C LEU A 305 4.98 8.13 -11.40
N TRP A 306 5.61 7.35 -12.28
CA TRP A 306 5.06 7.12 -13.62
C TRP A 306 3.72 6.39 -13.59
N GLU A 307 3.60 5.35 -12.76
CA GLU A 307 2.34 4.60 -12.57
C GLU A 307 1.24 5.50 -12.01
N ARG A 308 1.52 6.31 -10.98
CA ARG A 308 0.55 7.29 -10.44
C ARG A 308 0.09 8.28 -11.51
N TYR A 309 1.03 8.81 -12.29
CA TYR A 309 0.71 9.72 -13.39
C TYR A 309 -0.20 9.04 -14.42
N ASP A 310 0.15 7.83 -14.84
CA ASP A 310 -0.62 7.10 -15.84
C ASP A 310 -2.05 6.81 -15.36
N ARG A 311 -2.26 6.44 -14.09
CA ARG A 311 -3.60 6.22 -13.52
C ARG A 311 -4.42 7.50 -13.42
N LEU A 312 -3.86 8.57 -12.87
CA LEU A 312 -4.59 9.82 -12.72
C LEU A 312 -4.95 10.47 -14.07
N CYS A 313 -4.04 10.36 -15.04
CA CYS A 313 -4.11 11.10 -16.30
C CYS A 313 -4.64 10.29 -17.49
N SER A 314 -4.84 8.98 -17.33
CA SER A 314 -5.45 8.14 -18.38
C SER A 314 -6.89 8.55 -18.63
N GLY A 315 -7.25 8.66 -19.90
CA GLY A 315 -8.61 9.00 -20.35
C GLY A 315 -9.21 7.89 -21.21
N PRO A 316 -10.54 7.90 -21.39
CA PRO A 316 -11.19 6.97 -22.28
C PRO A 316 -10.65 7.13 -23.73
N PRO A 317 -10.68 6.07 -24.55
CA PRO A 317 -10.22 6.14 -25.94
C PRO A 317 -10.88 7.31 -26.68
N LYS A 318 -10.09 8.01 -27.52
CA LYS A 318 -10.38 9.30 -28.18
C LYS A 318 -11.69 9.40 -28.98
N ARG A 319 -12.49 8.33 -29.08
CA ARG A 319 -13.79 8.30 -29.76
C ARG A 319 -14.93 8.94 -28.95
N TYR A 320 -14.67 9.44 -27.73
CA TYR A 320 -15.67 10.17 -26.94
C TYR A 320 -15.98 11.53 -27.58
N ILE A 321 -17.25 11.75 -27.93
CA ILE A 321 -17.76 12.98 -28.53
C ILE A 321 -17.91 14.03 -27.41
N GLY A 322 -16.85 14.78 -27.13
CA GLY A 322 -16.84 15.88 -26.17
C GLY A 322 -15.54 16.69 -26.27
N ARG A 323 -15.58 18.01 -26.03
CA ARG A 323 -14.40 18.88 -26.20
C ARG A 323 -13.25 18.55 -25.24
N GLN A 324 -13.52 17.92 -24.09
CA GLN A 324 -12.53 17.35 -23.18
C GLN A 324 -13.20 16.25 -22.32
N PRO A 325 -13.06 14.95 -22.64
CA PRO A 325 -13.57 13.90 -21.76
C PRO A 325 -12.84 13.92 -20.40
N PRO A 326 -13.53 13.58 -19.28
CA PRO A 326 -12.88 13.39 -17.99
C PRO A 326 -11.82 12.28 -18.08
N SER A 327 -10.86 12.28 -17.15
CA SER A 327 -9.96 11.12 -17.01
C SER A 327 -10.75 9.98 -16.34
N CYS A 328 -10.26 8.75 -16.44
CA CYS A 328 -10.93 7.65 -15.78
C CYS A 328 -10.93 7.81 -14.25
N ALA A 329 -9.86 8.35 -13.67
CA ALA A 329 -9.84 8.70 -12.25
C ALA A 329 -10.90 9.76 -11.87
N GLU A 330 -11.05 10.84 -12.66
CA GLU A 330 -12.08 11.88 -12.44
C GLU A 330 -13.50 11.29 -12.55
N ASP A 331 -13.72 10.44 -13.55
CA ASP A 331 -15.01 9.86 -13.84
C ASP A 331 -15.45 8.78 -12.82
N LEU A 332 -14.53 7.93 -12.39
CA LEU A 332 -14.74 6.94 -11.33
C LEU A 332 -15.04 7.62 -9.98
N TRP A 333 -14.27 8.66 -9.65
CA TRP A 333 -14.46 9.42 -8.41
C TRP A 333 -15.80 10.13 -8.38
N MET A 334 -16.13 10.95 -9.39
CA MET A 334 -17.37 11.73 -9.38
C MET A 334 -18.63 10.87 -9.53
N THR A 335 -18.54 9.74 -10.24
CA THR A 335 -19.72 8.91 -10.53
C THR A 335 -19.98 7.87 -9.46
N TRP A 336 -18.92 7.30 -8.87
CA TRP A 336 -19.02 6.14 -7.99
C TRP A 336 -18.31 6.31 -6.64
N GLY A 337 -17.56 7.39 -6.43
CA GLY A 337 -16.71 7.55 -5.24
C GLY A 337 -15.56 6.55 -5.23
N ILE A 338 -15.11 6.09 -6.39
CA ILE A 338 -14.02 5.10 -6.51
C ILE A 338 -12.72 5.83 -6.87
N VAL A 339 -11.66 5.56 -6.12
CA VAL A 339 -10.30 6.05 -6.43
C VAL A 339 -9.61 5.05 -7.37
N GLU A 340 -9.14 5.54 -8.51
CA GLU A 340 -8.35 4.74 -9.43
C GLU A 340 -6.90 4.61 -8.95
N GLY A 341 -6.63 3.59 -8.13
CA GLY A 341 -5.29 3.30 -7.63
C GLY A 341 -4.41 2.51 -8.60
N ARG A 342 -3.09 2.59 -8.39
CA ARG A 342 -2.11 1.81 -9.17
C ARG A 342 -2.03 0.34 -8.73
N ASN A 343 -2.34 0.05 -7.45
CA ASN A 343 -2.33 -1.30 -6.90
C ASN A 343 -3.63 -2.01 -7.30
N GLU A 344 -3.58 -2.72 -8.43
CA GLU A 344 -4.75 -3.41 -8.98
C GLU A 344 -5.27 -4.52 -8.05
N ALA A 345 -4.40 -5.15 -7.27
CA ALA A 345 -4.77 -6.22 -6.34
C ALA A 345 -5.62 -5.77 -5.13
N ASN A 346 -5.81 -4.46 -4.93
CA ASN A 346 -6.70 -3.97 -3.89
C ASN A 346 -8.15 -3.90 -4.38
N LEU A 347 -9.13 -4.42 -3.63
CA LEU A 347 -10.55 -4.40 -3.98
C LEU A 347 -11.31 -3.17 -3.48
N ASN A 348 -10.62 -2.18 -2.89
CA ASN A 348 -11.20 -0.91 -2.46
C ASN A 348 -12.08 -0.29 -3.56
N GLY A 349 -13.30 0.12 -3.17
CA GLY A 349 -14.32 0.68 -4.05
C GLY A 349 -15.26 -0.35 -4.69
N LEU A 350 -14.93 -1.66 -4.68
CA LEU A 350 -15.82 -2.70 -5.23
C LEU A 350 -17.11 -2.87 -4.41
N ASP A 351 -16.99 -2.91 -3.09
CA ASP A 351 -18.16 -3.04 -2.22
C ASP A 351 -19.05 -1.80 -2.30
N THR A 352 -18.44 -0.61 -2.32
CA THR A 352 -19.13 0.66 -2.57
C THR A 352 -19.88 0.64 -3.90
N PHE A 353 -19.27 0.11 -4.97
CA PHE A 353 -19.94 -0.04 -6.26
C PHE A 353 -21.13 -1.00 -6.19
N LEU A 354 -20.96 -2.16 -5.55
CA LEU A 354 -22.02 -3.16 -5.37
C LEU A 354 -23.18 -2.62 -4.53
N GLU A 355 -22.88 -1.84 -3.49
CA GLU A 355 -23.86 -1.19 -2.64
C GLU A 355 -24.64 -0.12 -3.41
N GLN A 356 -23.95 0.79 -4.11
CA GLN A 356 -24.59 1.86 -4.87
C GLN A 356 -25.50 1.35 -5.99
N THR A 357 -25.22 0.15 -6.50
CA THR A 357 -25.98 -0.49 -7.58
C THR A 357 -26.93 -1.59 -7.09
N SER A 358 -27.06 -1.79 -5.77
CA SER A 358 -27.86 -2.88 -5.18
C SER A 358 -29.37 -2.76 -5.45
N VAL A 359 -29.86 -1.52 -5.63
CA VAL A 359 -31.28 -1.24 -5.86
C VAL A 359 -31.47 -0.63 -7.24
N LYS A 360 -32.48 -1.13 -7.96
CA LYS A 360 -32.85 -0.60 -9.26
C LYS A 360 -33.42 0.80 -9.14
N LYS A 361 -32.71 1.80 -9.67
CA LYS A 361 -33.13 3.21 -9.68
C LYS A 361 -32.50 3.96 -10.85
N THR A 362 -33.11 5.08 -11.22
CA THR A 362 -32.49 6.05 -12.12
C THR A 362 -32.00 7.21 -11.29
N ILE A 363 -30.69 7.41 -11.26
CA ILE A 363 -30.07 8.59 -10.66
C ILE A 363 -30.23 9.73 -11.67
N PRO A 364 -30.97 10.80 -11.34
CA PRO A 364 -31.19 11.90 -12.26
C PRO A 364 -29.86 12.62 -12.56
N SER A 365 -29.80 13.30 -13.70
CA SER A 365 -28.64 14.12 -14.03
C SER A 365 -28.46 15.21 -12.98
N ALA A 366 -27.24 15.38 -12.47
CA ALA A 366 -26.92 16.38 -11.48
C ALA A 366 -25.83 17.30 -12.00
N ARG A 367 -26.01 18.61 -11.82
CA ARG A 367 -24.95 19.59 -12.05
C ARG A 367 -24.15 19.71 -10.76
N GLN A 368 -22.91 19.25 -10.77
CA GLN A 368 -21.97 19.40 -9.67
C GLN A 368 -21.01 20.55 -9.97
N VAL A 369 -20.82 21.41 -8.98
CA VAL A 369 -19.81 22.46 -9.04
C VAL A 369 -18.55 21.89 -8.40
N VAL A 370 -17.50 21.70 -9.21
CA VAL A 370 -16.23 21.16 -8.73
C VAL A 370 -15.16 22.24 -8.80
N THR A 371 -14.27 22.24 -7.82
CA THR A 371 -13.08 23.11 -7.82
C THR A 371 -11.91 22.32 -8.39
N LYS A 372 -11.12 22.95 -9.23
CA LYS A 372 -9.93 22.36 -9.85
C LYS A 372 -8.73 23.28 -9.66
N LEU A 373 -7.57 22.70 -9.43
CA LEU A 373 -6.32 23.44 -9.39
C LEU A 373 -5.73 23.51 -10.79
N ARG A 374 -5.59 24.73 -11.33
CA ARG A 374 -4.88 24.94 -12.59
C ARG A 374 -3.36 24.88 -12.38
N PRO A 375 -2.58 24.60 -13.44
CA PRO A 375 -1.13 24.72 -13.40
C PRO A 375 -0.58 26.09 -12.96
N SER A 376 -1.39 27.15 -13.08
CA SER A 376 -1.04 28.48 -12.59
C SER A 376 -1.17 28.64 -11.07
N GLY A 377 -1.54 27.59 -10.33
CA GLY A 377 -1.83 27.64 -8.88
C GLY A 377 -3.17 28.30 -8.53
N MET A 378 -3.97 28.68 -9.53
CA MET A 378 -5.28 29.28 -9.31
C MET A 378 -6.37 28.21 -9.27
N ASN A 379 -7.27 28.34 -8.30
CA ASN A 379 -8.50 27.54 -8.27
C ASN A 379 -9.45 28.00 -9.37
N GLU A 380 -9.95 27.06 -10.15
CA GLU A 380 -11.03 27.25 -11.11
C GLU A 380 -12.24 26.44 -10.68
N THR A 381 -13.38 27.10 -10.57
CA THR A 381 -14.65 26.42 -10.32
C THR A 381 -15.31 26.10 -11.65
N VAL A 382 -15.52 24.82 -11.92
CA VAL A 382 -16.14 24.33 -13.16
C VAL A 382 -17.42 23.58 -12.81
N ALA A 383 -18.52 23.94 -13.50
CA ALA A 383 -19.72 23.12 -13.43
C ALA A 383 -19.56 21.88 -14.33
N ARG A 384 -19.69 20.71 -13.75
CA ARG A 384 -19.76 19.42 -14.44
C ARG A 384 -21.19 18.89 -14.37
N THR A 385 -21.70 18.45 -15.51
CA THR A 385 -22.97 17.73 -15.55
C THR A 385 -22.67 16.25 -15.48
N LEU A 386 -23.08 15.59 -14.40
CA LEU A 386 -23.20 14.15 -14.35
C LEU A 386 -24.48 13.76 -15.08
N ASN A 387 -24.35 12.92 -16.10
CA ASN A 387 -25.50 12.44 -16.85
C ASN A 387 -26.41 11.59 -15.96
N SER A 388 -27.71 11.58 -16.27
CA SER A 388 -28.62 10.61 -15.66
C SER A 388 -28.12 9.21 -15.94
N ARG A 389 -28.20 8.33 -14.96
CA ARG A 389 -27.76 6.94 -15.11
C ARG A 389 -28.75 5.98 -14.47
N ARG A 390 -28.98 4.85 -15.13
CA ARG A 390 -29.67 3.72 -14.53
C ARG A 390 -28.69 2.89 -13.72
N VAL A 391 -29.08 2.47 -12.54
CA VAL A 391 -28.34 1.52 -11.69
C VAL A 391 -29.28 0.41 -11.26
N GLY A 392 -28.75 -0.78 -11.05
CA GLY A 392 -29.50 -1.94 -10.57
C GLY A 392 -28.62 -3.19 -10.50
N PRO A 393 -29.03 -4.18 -9.69
CA PRO A 393 -28.24 -5.37 -9.42
C PRO A 393 -28.32 -6.40 -10.56
N GLY A 394 -29.33 -6.28 -11.43
CA GLY A 394 -29.56 -7.21 -12.52
C GLY A 394 -28.62 -7.00 -13.71
N TYR A 395 -28.66 -7.96 -14.63
CA TYR A 395 -27.83 -7.96 -15.81
C TYR A 395 -28.08 -6.73 -16.70
N GLY A 396 -27.03 -5.93 -16.94
CA GLY A 396 -27.08 -4.73 -17.77
C GLY A 396 -28.03 -3.65 -17.25
N GLU A 397 -28.45 -3.72 -15.98
CA GLU A 397 -29.32 -2.72 -15.37
C GLU A 397 -28.57 -1.45 -14.96
N THR A 398 -27.24 -1.54 -14.83
CA THR A 398 -26.37 -0.42 -14.52
C THR A 398 -25.68 0.13 -15.78
N GLU A 399 -25.85 1.42 -16.02
CA GLU A 399 -25.21 2.13 -17.12
C GLU A 399 -23.76 2.46 -16.79
N CYS A 400 -22.86 1.56 -17.16
CA CYS A 400 -21.43 1.75 -16.96
C CYS A 400 -20.76 2.33 -18.21
N ASN A 401 -19.99 3.40 -18.00
CA ASN A 401 -19.13 4.00 -19.02
C ASN A 401 -17.88 3.14 -19.28
N THR A 402 -17.01 3.60 -20.20
CA THR A 402 -15.80 2.87 -20.56
C THR A 402 -14.80 2.75 -19.40
N CYS A 403 -14.70 3.74 -18.52
CA CYS A 403 -13.74 3.75 -17.42
C CYS A 403 -14.10 2.72 -16.34
N VAL A 404 -15.38 2.61 -15.96
CA VAL A 404 -15.86 1.56 -15.04
C VAL A 404 -15.64 0.17 -15.61
N LYS A 405 -15.94 -0.02 -16.90
CA LYS A 405 -15.75 -1.30 -17.58
C LYS A 405 -14.27 -1.70 -17.64
N ASP A 406 -13.40 -0.74 -17.95
CA ASP A 406 -11.95 -0.95 -17.94
C ASP A 406 -11.43 -1.26 -16.54
N TRP A 407 -11.86 -0.51 -15.53
CA TRP A 407 -11.51 -0.74 -14.12
C TRP A 407 -11.94 -2.14 -13.66
N LEU A 408 -13.20 -2.53 -13.85
CA LEU A 408 -13.70 -3.88 -13.52
C LEU A 408 -12.92 -4.97 -14.27
N THR A 409 -12.60 -4.75 -15.54
CA THR A 409 -11.81 -5.69 -16.33
C THR A 409 -10.40 -5.85 -15.78
N ARG A 410 -9.71 -4.76 -15.46
CA ARG A 410 -8.37 -4.80 -14.87
C ARG A 410 -8.37 -5.49 -13.50
N LYS A 411 -9.36 -5.17 -12.65
CA LYS A 411 -9.55 -5.83 -11.36
C LYS A 411 -9.71 -7.34 -11.53
N ALA A 412 -10.59 -7.80 -12.41
CA ALA A 412 -10.78 -9.23 -12.67
C ALA A 412 -9.49 -9.94 -13.13
N LEU A 413 -8.65 -9.28 -13.92
CA LEU A 413 -7.38 -9.84 -14.41
C LEU A 413 -6.23 -9.79 -13.39
N SER A 414 -6.39 -9.01 -12.33
CA SER A 414 -5.37 -8.80 -11.31
C SER A 414 -5.35 -9.86 -10.20
N PHE A 415 -6.34 -10.77 -10.15
CA PHE A 415 -6.36 -11.85 -9.17
C PHE A 415 -5.05 -12.63 -9.14
N ARG A 416 -4.45 -12.76 -7.96
CA ARG A 416 -3.38 -13.70 -7.65
C ARG A 416 -3.70 -14.32 -6.29
N TYR A 417 -3.41 -15.61 -6.13
CA TYR A 417 -3.60 -16.32 -4.87
C TYR A 417 -2.83 -15.63 -3.74
N GLY A 418 -3.52 -15.28 -2.67
CA GLY A 418 -2.97 -14.62 -1.48
C GLY A 418 -2.76 -13.11 -1.62
N GLU A 419 -2.80 -12.55 -2.84
CA GLU A 419 -2.61 -11.10 -3.06
C GLU A 419 -3.91 -10.32 -2.83
N MET A 420 -5.05 -10.94 -3.16
CA MET A 420 -6.38 -10.40 -2.91
C MET A 420 -6.78 -10.73 -1.47
N LEU A 421 -6.96 -9.69 -0.65
CA LEU A 421 -7.45 -9.84 0.72
C LEU A 421 -8.86 -9.25 0.83
N GLU A 422 -9.68 -9.87 1.67
CA GLU A 422 -10.94 -9.23 2.08
C GLU A 422 -10.67 -8.00 2.95
N PRO A 423 -11.34 -6.86 2.67
CA PRO A 423 -11.23 -5.68 3.50
C PRO A 423 -11.64 -5.97 4.94
N GLY A 424 -10.85 -5.51 5.92
CA GLY A 424 -11.14 -5.62 7.35
C GLY A 424 -10.73 -6.95 8.00
N THR A 425 -10.90 -8.09 7.34
CA THR A 425 -10.52 -9.41 7.89
C THR A 425 -9.13 -9.89 7.47
N ARG A 426 -8.58 -9.35 6.37
CA ARG A 426 -7.32 -9.78 5.74
C ARG A 426 -7.25 -11.27 5.41
N THR A 427 -8.40 -11.94 5.36
CA THR A 427 -8.49 -13.31 4.87
C THR A 427 -8.19 -13.31 3.36
N PRO A 428 -7.32 -14.22 2.89
CA PRO A 428 -7.03 -14.29 1.47
C PRO A 428 -8.27 -14.78 0.72
N LEU A 429 -8.68 -14.01 -0.29
CA LEU A 429 -9.88 -14.29 -1.05
C LEU A 429 -9.58 -15.41 -2.08
N GLY A 430 -10.36 -16.48 -2.02
CA GLY A 430 -10.30 -17.60 -2.97
C GLY A 430 -10.68 -17.19 -4.40
N LEU A 431 -10.34 -18.02 -5.38
CA LEU A 431 -10.64 -17.73 -6.78
C LEU A 431 -12.15 -17.82 -7.07
N ALA A 432 -12.89 -18.75 -6.45
CA ALA A 432 -14.36 -18.83 -6.61
C ALA A 432 -15.02 -17.57 -6.07
N ASP A 433 -14.72 -17.20 -4.83
CA ASP A 433 -15.33 -16.03 -4.18
C ASP A 433 -14.97 -14.74 -4.93
N PHE A 434 -13.72 -14.61 -5.36
CA PHE A 434 -13.30 -13.50 -6.21
C PHE A 434 -14.04 -13.49 -7.54
N ALA A 435 -14.14 -14.64 -8.21
CA ALA A 435 -14.84 -14.76 -9.48
C ALA A 435 -16.32 -14.40 -9.34
N ASP A 436 -16.98 -14.83 -8.28
CA ASP A 436 -18.38 -14.52 -8.01
C ASP A 436 -18.59 -13.04 -7.68
N LYS A 437 -17.72 -12.42 -6.87
CA LYS A 437 -17.74 -10.96 -6.61
C LYS A 437 -17.56 -10.18 -7.91
N MET A 438 -16.57 -10.54 -8.73
CA MET A 438 -16.30 -9.85 -10.00
C MET A 438 -17.39 -10.08 -11.04
N LYS A 439 -17.98 -11.28 -11.10
CA LYS A 439 -19.13 -11.59 -11.94
C LYS A 439 -20.35 -10.78 -11.51
N ASN A 440 -20.63 -10.72 -10.21
CA ASN A 440 -21.72 -9.94 -9.64
C ASN A 440 -21.57 -8.43 -9.92
N ALA A 441 -20.36 -7.89 -9.81
CA ALA A 441 -20.10 -6.49 -10.15
C ALA A 441 -20.23 -6.23 -11.66
N SER A 442 -19.61 -7.07 -12.48
CA SER A 442 -19.55 -6.85 -13.93
C SER A 442 -20.87 -7.07 -14.63
N GLN A 443 -21.67 -8.07 -14.21
CA GLN A 443 -22.97 -8.37 -14.83
C GLN A 443 -23.92 -7.17 -14.78
N ARG A 444 -23.79 -6.31 -13.76
CA ARG A 444 -24.58 -5.08 -13.64
C ARG A 444 -24.33 -4.14 -14.82
N CYS A 445 -23.10 -4.11 -15.32
CA CYS A 445 -22.66 -3.22 -16.39
C CYS A 445 -22.82 -3.81 -17.81
N TYR A 446 -22.51 -5.09 -17.98
CA TYR A 446 -22.48 -5.80 -19.28
C TYR A 446 -22.41 -7.31 -19.02
N ALA A 447 -22.51 -8.14 -20.05
CA ALA A 447 -22.25 -9.57 -19.89
C ALA A 447 -20.87 -9.77 -19.28
N PHE A 448 -20.77 -10.39 -18.09
CA PHE A 448 -19.47 -10.83 -17.59
C PHE A 448 -18.88 -11.74 -18.66
N PRO A 449 -17.82 -11.31 -19.36
CA PRO A 449 -17.35 -12.03 -20.51
C PRO A 449 -16.94 -13.44 -20.06
N GLN A 450 -17.16 -14.44 -20.91
CA GLN A 450 -16.48 -15.73 -20.72
C GLN A 450 -14.95 -15.58 -20.80
N GLU A 451 -14.45 -14.42 -21.23
CA GLU A 451 -13.04 -14.12 -21.41
C GLU A 451 -12.25 -14.13 -20.09
N GLN A 452 -12.81 -13.71 -18.96
CA GLN A 452 -12.14 -13.76 -17.66
C GLN A 452 -11.88 -15.22 -17.23
N ASN A 453 -12.90 -16.08 -17.31
CA ASN A 453 -12.74 -17.50 -17.05
C ASN A 453 -11.73 -18.12 -18.02
N ARG A 454 -11.73 -17.72 -19.29
CA ARG A 454 -10.71 -18.17 -20.27
C ARG A 454 -9.31 -17.74 -19.86
N VAL A 455 -9.14 -16.54 -19.29
CA VAL A 455 -7.85 -16.06 -18.81
C VAL A 455 -7.34 -16.90 -17.64
N TRP A 456 -8.19 -17.18 -16.64
CA TRP A 456 -7.83 -18.05 -15.50
C TRP A 456 -7.65 -19.51 -15.92
N SER A 457 -8.49 -20.03 -16.82
CA SER A 457 -8.33 -21.36 -17.39
C SER A 457 -7.00 -21.50 -18.11
N ALA A 458 -6.62 -20.50 -18.88
CA ALA A 458 -5.36 -20.54 -19.59
C ALA A 458 -4.14 -20.21 -18.69
N MET A 459 -4.35 -19.82 -17.42
CA MET A 459 -3.34 -19.86 -16.35
C MET A 459 -3.34 -21.20 -15.58
N GLY A 460 -4.22 -22.13 -15.93
CA GLY A 460 -4.37 -23.40 -15.22
C GLY A 460 -5.03 -23.27 -13.86
N TRP A 461 -5.69 -22.15 -13.58
CA TRP A 461 -6.37 -21.91 -12.30
C TRP A 461 -7.86 -22.26 -12.34
N TRP A 462 -8.45 -22.41 -13.53
CA TRP A 462 -9.87 -22.70 -13.72
C TRP A 462 -10.10 -23.91 -14.65
N CYS A 463 -10.68 -24.99 -14.10
CA CYS A 463 -10.87 -26.30 -14.73
C CYS A 463 -12.35 -26.71 -14.66
N ASP A 464 -12.91 -27.24 -15.76
CA ASP A 464 -14.27 -27.79 -15.79
C ASP A 464 -15.36 -26.85 -15.23
N GLY A 465 -15.23 -25.54 -15.48
CA GLY A 465 -16.21 -24.54 -15.06
C GLY A 465 -16.10 -24.10 -13.59
N LYS A 466 -15.05 -24.48 -12.87
CA LYS A 466 -14.76 -24.11 -11.47
C LYS A 466 -13.25 -23.89 -11.26
N PRO A 467 -12.79 -23.38 -10.11
CA PRO A 467 -11.37 -23.39 -9.78
C PRO A 467 -10.77 -24.81 -9.86
N CYS A 468 -9.56 -24.93 -10.41
CA CYS A 468 -8.85 -26.22 -10.51
C CYS A 468 -8.44 -26.74 -9.12
N ARG A 469 -8.10 -25.82 -8.22
CA ARG A 469 -7.83 -26.07 -6.80
C ARG A 469 -9.05 -25.67 -6.01
N LYS A 470 -9.36 -26.37 -4.94
CA LYS A 470 -10.44 -25.92 -4.05
C LYS A 470 -9.92 -24.71 -3.29
N ASP A 471 -10.76 -23.69 -3.11
CA ASP A 471 -10.41 -22.56 -2.25
C ASP A 471 -10.28 -23.00 -0.78
N ASP A 472 -10.84 -24.16 -0.41
CA ASP A 472 -10.64 -24.85 0.86
C ASP A 472 -9.19 -25.33 1.08
N ASP A 473 -8.37 -25.42 0.02
CA ASP A 473 -6.91 -25.60 0.14
C ASP A 473 -6.34 -24.25 0.61
N SER A 474 -6.56 -23.92 1.90
CA SER A 474 -6.27 -22.63 2.50
C SER A 474 -4.92 -22.10 2.01
N ILE A 475 -4.94 -20.93 1.37
CA ILE A 475 -3.73 -20.24 0.92
C ILE A 475 -2.81 -20.14 2.14
N PRO A 476 -1.60 -20.73 2.09
CA PRO A 476 -0.74 -20.79 3.27
C PRO A 476 -0.45 -19.39 3.81
N TRP A 477 -0.43 -19.23 5.14
CA TRP A 477 -0.09 -17.95 5.76
C TRP A 477 1.27 -17.42 5.32
N VAL A 478 2.24 -18.29 5.01
CA VAL A 478 3.52 -17.89 4.43
C VAL A 478 3.36 -17.10 3.12
N VAL A 479 2.38 -17.43 2.28
CA VAL A 479 2.08 -16.69 1.04
C VAL A 479 1.54 -15.30 1.36
N VAL A 480 0.61 -15.21 2.31
CA VAL A 480 0.03 -13.94 2.77
C VAL A 480 1.12 -13.06 3.37
N ASN A 481 1.96 -13.63 4.23
CA ASN A 481 3.08 -12.94 4.88
C ASN A 481 4.07 -12.41 3.83
N ILE A 482 4.51 -13.23 2.87
CA ILE A 482 5.42 -12.78 1.79
C ILE A 482 4.81 -11.60 1.00
N LEU A 483 3.53 -11.69 0.66
CA LEU A 483 2.85 -10.69 -0.15
C LEU A 483 2.62 -9.37 0.59
N HIS A 484 2.22 -9.45 1.86
CA HIS A 484 1.67 -8.33 2.61
C HIS A 484 2.51 -7.85 3.81
N GLY A 485 3.55 -8.59 4.18
CA GLY A 485 4.32 -8.39 5.40
C GLY A 485 3.72 -9.07 6.63
N TYR A 486 4.41 -9.01 7.77
CA TYR A 486 3.85 -9.47 9.04
C TYR A 486 2.90 -8.41 9.61
N GLU A 487 1.76 -8.85 10.12
CA GLU A 487 0.85 -7.97 10.83
C GLU A 487 1.01 -8.14 12.34
N LYS A 488 1.07 -7.03 13.09
CA LYS A 488 1.29 -7.04 14.55
C LYS A 488 0.25 -7.86 15.32
N GLN A 489 -0.91 -8.13 14.73
CA GLN A 489 -2.04 -8.82 15.36
C GLN A 489 -2.22 -10.29 14.92
N TYR A 490 -1.60 -10.71 13.81
CA TYR A 490 -1.83 -12.02 13.18
C TYR A 490 -0.51 -12.70 12.76
N ILE A 491 0.49 -12.67 13.63
CA ILE A 491 1.70 -13.46 13.38
C ILE A 491 1.44 -14.89 13.85
N ASP A 492 1.15 -15.79 12.91
CA ASP A 492 1.05 -17.23 13.18
C ASP A 492 1.88 -18.05 12.17
N PRO A 493 2.91 -18.80 12.62
CA PRO A 493 3.43 -18.79 13.99
C PRO A 493 4.06 -17.43 14.31
N PRO A 494 3.91 -16.90 15.55
CA PRO A 494 4.65 -15.73 15.99
C PRO A 494 6.15 -15.97 15.75
N PRO A 495 6.97 -14.91 15.53
CA PRO A 495 8.43 -15.10 15.54
C PRO A 495 8.76 -15.91 16.79
N PRO A 496 9.62 -16.94 16.70
CA PRO A 496 9.77 -18.00 17.69
C PRO A 496 9.74 -17.37 19.08
N GLN A 497 8.73 -17.69 19.90
CA GLN A 497 8.45 -16.98 21.15
C GLN A 497 9.74 -16.84 21.95
N PHE A 498 10.35 -15.66 21.89
CA PHE A 498 11.58 -15.40 22.61
C PHE A 498 11.16 -15.23 24.06
N ASP A 499 11.56 -16.18 24.91
CA ASP A 499 11.43 -15.98 26.35
C ASP A 499 12.36 -14.83 26.74
N VAL A 500 11.79 -13.61 26.76
CA VAL A 500 12.50 -12.35 27.02
C VAL A 500 13.20 -12.39 28.39
N HIS A 501 12.75 -13.27 29.28
CA HIS A 501 13.35 -13.47 30.61
C HIS A 501 14.70 -14.19 30.56
N ASN A 502 15.00 -14.98 29.52
CA ASN A 502 16.26 -15.72 29.37
C ASN A 502 17.31 -14.99 28.51
N ILE A 503 17.01 -13.80 28.00
CA ILE A 503 17.94 -13.03 27.18
C ILE A 503 19.01 -12.38 28.09
N PRO A 504 20.31 -12.62 27.83
CA PRO A 504 21.41 -11.95 28.53
C PRO A 504 21.23 -10.43 28.48
N GLY A 505 21.46 -9.74 29.61
CA GLY A 505 21.22 -8.29 29.72
C GLY A 505 21.92 -7.45 28.64
N ASN A 506 23.13 -7.84 28.23
CA ASN A 506 23.91 -7.19 27.17
C ASN A 506 23.39 -7.45 25.74
N LYS A 507 22.45 -8.40 25.56
CA LYS A 507 21.86 -8.76 24.27
C LYS A 507 20.41 -8.28 24.12
N LYS A 508 19.73 -7.90 25.22
CA LYS A 508 18.33 -7.47 25.20
C LYS A 508 18.03 -6.42 24.15
N GLN A 509 18.85 -5.36 24.07
CA GLN A 509 18.63 -4.29 23.10
C GLN A 509 18.77 -4.78 21.65
N ALA A 510 19.78 -5.59 21.35
CA ALA A 510 19.99 -6.16 20.01
C ALA A 510 18.84 -7.09 19.62
N VAL A 511 18.35 -7.93 20.54
CA VAL A 511 17.19 -8.81 20.29
C VAL A 511 15.92 -7.99 20.07
N HIS A 512 15.67 -6.94 20.85
CA HIS A 512 14.53 -6.05 20.62
C HIS A 512 14.61 -5.36 19.26
N THR A 513 15.79 -4.84 18.89
CA THR A 513 16.00 -4.22 17.57
C THR A 513 15.78 -5.21 16.42
N LEU A 514 16.24 -6.45 16.57
CA LEU A 514 15.97 -7.52 15.60
C LEU A 514 14.47 -7.80 15.49
N LEU A 515 13.77 -7.96 16.62
CA LEU A 515 12.34 -8.24 16.64
C LEU A 515 11.52 -7.12 15.98
N ASP A 516 11.84 -5.87 16.30
CA ASP A 516 11.21 -4.70 15.69
C ASP A 516 11.46 -4.69 14.17
N ALA A 517 12.69 -4.98 13.74
CA ALA A 517 13.04 -5.06 12.32
C ALA A 517 12.30 -6.18 11.58
N VAL A 518 12.10 -7.34 12.23
CA VAL A 518 11.31 -8.45 11.67
C VAL A 518 9.84 -8.05 11.54
N GLN A 519 9.24 -7.46 12.57
CA GLN A 519 7.85 -7.03 12.55
C GLN A 519 7.59 -5.93 11.50
N ASP A 520 8.58 -5.09 11.24
CA ASP A 520 8.49 -4.02 10.25
C ASP A 520 8.70 -4.51 8.79
N MET A 521 8.99 -5.80 8.56
CA MET A 521 9.14 -6.34 7.21
C MET A 521 7.84 -6.33 6.42
N ARG A 522 7.85 -5.65 5.25
CA ARG A 522 6.72 -5.61 4.29
C ARG A 522 6.64 -6.81 3.34
N CYS A 523 7.58 -7.72 3.46
CA CYS A 523 7.54 -9.05 2.89
C CYS A 523 7.93 -10.00 4.02
N GLY A 524 7.00 -10.84 4.45
CA GLY A 524 7.24 -11.82 5.50
C GLY A 524 8.09 -12.97 4.96
N ALA A 525 9.37 -12.69 4.70
CA ALA A 525 10.32 -13.60 4.08
C ALA A 525 10.92 -14.60 5.08
N LEU A 526 10.75 -14.36 6.38
CA LEU A 526 11.27 -15.20 7.45
C LEU A 526 10.25 -16.30 7.82
N GLY A 527 10.75 -17.47 8.20
CA GLY A 527 9.89 -18.65 8.42
C GLY A 527 9.56 -19.42 7.15
N ILE A 528 10.07 -19.00 5.98
CA ILE A 528 10.08 -19.85 4.78
C ILE A 528 11.00 -21.04 5.06
N THR A 529 10.44 -22.24 5.03
CA THR A 529 11.15 -23.51 5.15
C THR A 529 11.37 -24.14 3.78
N SER A 530 12.28 -25.11 3.69
CA SER A 530 12.46 -25.91 2.48
C SER A 530 11.18 -26.65 2.05
N ASP A 531 10.33 -27.03 3.01
CA ASP A 531 9.06 -27.70 2.74
C ASP A 531 8.05 -26.73 2.09
N ASP A 532 8.03 -25.46 2.49
CA ASP A 532 7.20 -24.43 1.85
C ASP A 532 7.54 -24.24 0.37
N LEU A 533 8.79 -24.52 -0.02
CA LEU A 533 9.23 -24.42 -1.43
C LEU A 533 8.67 -25.54 -2.30
N THR A 534 8.07 -26.57 -1.70
CA THR A 534 7.29 -27.56 -2.45
C THR A 534 5.87 -27.08 -2.73
N ASN A 535 5.41 -26.03 -2.03
CA ASN A 535 4.07 -25.50 -2.21
C ASN A 535 4.01 -24.59 -3.45
N PRO A 536 3.17 -24.94 -4.45
CA PRO A 536 3.06 -24.17 -5.67
C PRO A 536 2.52 -22.75 -5.49
N PHE A 537 1.84 -22.44 -4.38
CA PHE A 537 1.45 -21.06 -4.06
C PHE A 537 2.67 -20.22 -3.70
N VAL A 538 3.58 -20.75 -2.88
CA VAL A 538 4.82 -20.07 -2.47
C VAL A 538 5.76 -19.86 -3.66
N THR A 539 5.87 -20.86 -4.53
CA THR A 539 6.71 -20.78 -5.73
C THR A 539 6.02 -20.14 -6.93
N SER A 540 4.85 -19.54 -6.76
CA SER A 540 4.19 -18.81 -7.83
C SER A 540 4.97 -17.55 -8.20
N ALA A 541 4.94 -17.16 -9.47
CA ALA A 541 5.70 -16.00 -9.94
C ALA A 541 5.35 -14.68 -9.22
N PRO A 542 4.09 -14.39 -8.83
CA PRO A 542 3.76 -13.17 -8.08
C PRO A 542 4.39 -13.14 -6.68
N VAL A 543 4.31 -14.26 -5.94
CA VAL A 543 4.86 -14.39 -4.58
C VAL A 543 6.38 -14.25 -4.61
N LEU A 544 7.01 -14.95 -5.54
CA LEU A 544 8.46 -14.85 -5.72
C LEU A 544 8.89 -13.48 -6.23
N SER A 545 8.14 -12.85 -7.14
CA SER A 545 8.43 -11.50 -7.60
C SER A 545 8.39 -10.50 -6.46
N ARG A 546 7.49 -10.69 -5.48
CA ARG A 546 7.46 -9.90 -4.26
C ARG A 546 8.66 -10.20 -3.35
N LEU A 547 8.92 -11.48 -3.10
CA LEU A 547 10.00 -11.97 -2.24
C LEU A 547 11.39 -11.53 -2.74
N CYS A 548 11.59 -11.57 -4.06
CA CYS A 548 12.86 -11.22 -4.69
C CYS A 548 12.97 -9.75 -5.08
N THR A 549 12.02 -8.89 -4.66
CA THR A 549 12.20 -7.45 -4.84
C THR A 549 13.43 -6.96 -4.10
N PRO A 550 14.17 -5.96 -4.64
CA PRO A 550 15.28 -5.33 -3.92
C PRO A 550 14.88 -4.88 -2.51
N ARG A 551 13.66 -4.36 -2.36
CA ARG A 551 13.07 -4.00 -1.07
C ARG A 551 13.09 -5.15 -0.07
N CYS A 552 12.59 -6.31 -0.50
CA CYS A 552 12.48 -7.46 0.37
C CYS A 552 13.85 -8.03 0.72
N LEU A 553 14.70 -8.21 -0.31
CA LEU A 553 16.03 -8.77 -0.13
C LEU A 553 16.94 -7.87 0.71
N ASN A 554 16.85 -6.54 0.57
CA ASN A 554 17.60 -5.62 1.40
C ASN A 554 17.11 -5.67 2.86
N ALA A 555 15.81 -5.87 3.10
CA ALA A 555 15.30 -6.10 4.45
C ALA A 555 15.84 -7.41 5.06
N VAL A 556 15.87 -8.48 4.27
CA VAL A 556 16.47 -9.77 4.64
C VAL A 556 17.95 -9.61 4.98
N ASP A 557 18.73 -8.88 4.16
CA ASP A 557 20.15 -8.61 4.42
C ASP A 557 20.37 -7.78 5.70
N ARG A 558 19.54 -6.74 5.94
CA ARG A 558 19.59 -5.95 7.18
C ARG A 558 19.31 -6.81 8.40
N ILE A 559 18.32 -7.69 8.32
CA ILE A 559 18.00 -8.62 9.41
C ILE A 559 19.13 -9.63 9.61
N ALA A 560 19.76 -10.12 8.55
CA ALA A 560 20.91 -11.01 8.65
C ALA A 560 22.05 -10.38 9.47
N ALA A 561 22.32 -9.08 9.28
CA ALA A 561 23.31 -8.36 10.07
C ALA A 561 22.88 -8.25 11.56
N LEU A 562 21.61 -7.95 11.83
CA LEU A 562 21.07 -7.86 13.20
C LEU A 562 21.05 -9.21 13.93
N VAL A 563 20.86 -10.32 13.20
CA VAL A 563 20.88 -11.67 13.78
C VAL A 563 22.23 -11.99 14.40
N GLU A 564 23.33 -11.65 13.72
CA GLU A 564 24.68 -11.88 14.25
C GLU A 564 24.93 -11.08 15.55
N ASP A 565 24.47 -9.83 15.60
CA ASP A 565 24.58 -8.99 16.79
C ASP A 565 23.69 -9.49 17.94
N ALA A 566 22.51 -10.02 17.62
CA ALA A 566 21.55 -10.54 18.59
C ALA A 566 21.91 -11.93 19.13
N LYS A 567 22.77 -12.69 18.45
CA LYS A 567 23.11 -14.09 18.76
C LYS A 567 23.69 -14.29 20.17
N TYR A 568 23.25 -15.34 20.85
CA TYR A 568 23.77 -15.80 22.15
C TYR A 568 23.61 -17.32 22.30
N ASP A 569 24.30 -17.93 23.26
CA ASP A 569 24.25 -19.39 23.47
C ASP A 569 22.81 -19.87 23.75
N GLY A 570 22.31 -20.79 22.94
CA GLY A 570 20.95 -21.33 23.03
C GLY A 570 19.86 -20.48 22.38
N SER A 571 20.20 -19.41 21.65
CA SER A 571 19.22 -18.57 20.94
C SER A 571 18.54 -19.31 19.78
N PRO A 572 17.22 -19.20 19.58
CA PRO A 572 16.48 -19.88 18.51
C PRO A 572 16.58 -19.17 17.14
N PHE A 573 17.69 -18.47 16.88
CA PHE A 573 17.87 -17.70 15.64
C PHE A 573 18.25 -18.54 14.42
N GLU A 574 18.53 -19.84 14.59
CA GLU A 574 18.83 -20.75 13.48
C GLU A 574 17.71 -20.77 12.43
N VAL A 575 16.44 -20.73 12.86
CA VAL A 575 15.28 -20.67 11.95
C VAL A 575 15.32 -19.42 11.07
N ILE A 576 15.73 -18.27 11.63
CA ILE A 576 15.83 -17.02 10.88
C ILE A 576 17.00 -17.10 9.89
N SER A 577 18.16 -17.60 10.32
CA SER A 577 19.33 -17.80 9.46
C SER A 577 19.06 -18.77 8.30
N ASP A 578 18.32 -19.86 8.55
CA ASP A 578 17.93 -20.84 7.54
C ASP A 578 16.95 -20.25 6.53
N SER A 579 15.96 -19.46 6.97
CA SER A 579 15.06 -18.73 6.08
C SER A 579 15.80 -17.70 5.23
N ILE A 580 16.73 -16.94 5.80
CA ILE A 580 17.57 -15.99 5.03
C ILE A 580 18.33 -16.73 3.93
N THR A 581 18.97 -17.86 4.27
CA THR A 581 19.71 -18.67 3.31
C THR A 581 18.80 -19.21 2.20
N SER A 582 17.59 -19.65 2.56
CA SER A 582 16.59 -20.14 1.62
C SER A 582 16.12 -19.05 0.66
N VAL A 583 15.85 -17.84 1.16
CA VAL A 583 15.45 -16.68 0.36
C VAL A 583 16.58 -16.25 -0.58
N HIS A 584 17.83 -16.22 -0.12
CA HIS A 584 18.97 -15.93 -0.98
C HIS A 584 19.19 -16.99 -2.05
N ALA A 585 18.98 -18.27 -1.72
CA ALA A 585 19.06 -19.35 -2.69
C ALA A 585 17.96 -19.25 -3.75
N LEU A 586 16.73 -18.93 -3.33
CA LEU A 586 15.57 -18.69 -4.20
C LEU A 586 15.76 -17.54 -5.18
N CYS A 587 16.28 -16.41 -4.65
CA CYS A 587 16.41 -15.16 -5.37
C CYS A 587 17.79 -14.97 -6.01
N LYS A 588 18.52 -16.07 -6.29
CA LYS A 588 19.80 -16.02 -7.00
C LYS A 588 19.63 -15.34 -8.36
N SER A 589 20.13 -14.11 -8.48
CA SER A 589 20.12 -13.36 -9.73
C SER A 589 21.15 -13.95 -10.70
N SER A 590 20.70 -14.63 -11.75
CA SER A 590 21.50 -14.76 -12.97
C SER A 590 21.14 -13.61 -13.90
N SER A 591 22.09 -12.72 -14.16
CA SER A 591 22.04 -11.77 -15.27
C SER A 591 23.40 -11.89 -15.98
N PRO A 592 23.52 -11.82 -17.32
CA PRO A 592 22.78 -10.89 -18.17
C PRO A 592 22.38 -11.40 -19.59
N ILE A 593 21.22 -10.92 -20.07
CA ILE A 593 20.81 -10.87 -21.49
C ILE A 593 20.56 -12.23 -22.18
N SER A 594 19.35 -12.80 -22.04
CA SER A 594 18.59 -13.51 -23.11
C SER A 594 17.42 -14.29 -22.47
N PHE A 595 16.12 -14.06 -22.71
CA PHE A 595 15.36 -13.15 -23.56
C PHE A 595 14.11 -12.66 -22.79
N ALA A 596 14.07 -11.38 -22.40
CA ALA A 596 12.90 -10.48 -22.39
C ALA A 596 13.19 -9.23 -21.54
N THR A 597 13.20 -8.07 -22.19
CA THR A 597 13.30 -6.72 -21.61
C THR A 597 12.11 -6.40 -20.67
N THR A 598 12.12 -6.33 -19.33
CA THR A 598 12.98 -6.50 -18.13
C THR A 598 12.00 -6.99 -16.99
N SER A 599 12.32 -7.26 -15.71
CA SER A 599 13.50 -7.33 -14.82
C SER A 599 13.27 -8.55 -13.88
N ASP A 600 14.31 -9.13 -13.28
CA ASP A 600 14.23 -10.13 -12.19
C ASP A 600 13.95 -11.59 -12.65
N THR A 601 14.99 -12.23 -13.18
CA THR A 601 15.07 -13.67 -13.43
C THR A 601 14.91 -14.46 -12.13
N ILE A 602 13.78 -15.15 -11.96
CA ILE A 602 13.51 -16.03 -10.81
C ILE A 602 13.27 -17.46 -11.30
N CYS A 603 14.07 -18.40 -10.79
CA CYS A 603 14.09 -19.79 -11.25
C CYS A 603 13.00 -20.68 -10.64
N ALA A 604 12.50 -20.33 -9.46
CA ALA A 604 11.63 -21.20 -8.68
C ALA A 604 10.26 -21.46 -9.35
N ALA A 605 9.63 -20.46 -9.96
CA ALA A 605 8.38 -20.66 -10.70
C ALA A 605 8.55 -21.62 -11.89
N GLY A 606 9.68 -21.55 -12.60
CA GLY A 606 10.00 -22.45 -13.70
C GLY A 606 10.22 -23.89 -13.24
N TYR A 607 10.91 -24.10 -12.12
CA TYR A 607 11.10 -25.44 -11.54
C TYR A 607 9.80 -26.00 -10.95
N ALA A 608 8.96 -25.17 -10.33
CA ALA A 608 7.64 -25.60 -9.87
C ALA A 608 6.74 -26.03 -11.03
N ALA A 609 6.77 -25.31 -12.16
CA ALA A 609 6.03 -25.69 -13.37
C ALA A 609 6.49 -27.05 -13.96
N LEU A 610 7.75 -27.42 -13.72
CA LEU A 610 8.31 -28.73 -14.07
C LEU A 610 8.11 -29.80 -12.98
N ASN A 611 7.45 -29.50 -11.87
CA ASN A 611 7.38 -30.39 -10.71
C ASN A 611 8.78 -30.81 -10.20
N MET A 612 9.74 -29.88 -10.26
CA MET A 612 11.14 -30.05 -9.86
C MET A 612 11.47 -29.13 -8.66
N THR A 613 10.52 -28.98 -7.73
CA THR A 613 10.63 -28.05 -6.59
C THR A 613 11.82 -28.35 -5.67
N SER A 614 12.29 -29.60 -5.60
CA SER A 614 13.48 -29.96 -4.81
C SER A 614 14.77 -29.29 -5.29
N LEU A 615 14.83 -28.81 -6.54
CA LEU A 615 15.98 -28.05 -7.05
C LEU A 615 16.04 -26.64 -6.51
N ILE A 616 14.91 -26.11 -6.05
CA ILE A 616 14.82 -24.76 -5.50
C ILE A 616 15.63 -24.68 -4.20
N ALA A 617 15.54 -25.70 -3.35
CA ALA A 617 16.25 -25.79 -2.08
C ALA A 617 17.69 -26.34 -2.20
N SER A 618 18.11 -26.76 -3.40
CA SER A 618 19.40 -27.43 -3.59
C SER A 618 20.55 -26.42 -3.82
N PRO A 619 21.63 -26.45 -3.01
CA PRO A 619 22.77 -25.54 -3.20
C PRO A 619 23.63 -25.87 -4.43
N THR A 620 23.31 -26.94 -5.17
CA THR A 620 24.10 -27.46 -6.27
C THR A 620 24.05 -26.55 -7.51
N SER A 621 25.21 -26.05 -7.93
CA SER A 621 25.38 -25.42 -9.24
C SER A 621 24.90 -26.39 -10.33
N LEU A 622 23.96 -25.95 -11.18
CA LEU A 622 23.51 -26.66 -12.37
C LEU A 622 24.68 -26.82 -13.34
N SER A 623 25.45 -27.88 -13.19
CA SER A 623 26.51 -28.21 -14.13
C SER A 623 25.90 -28.96 -15.32
N PRO A 624 26.14 -28.53 -16.57
CA PRO A 624 25.66 -29.24 -17.77
C PRO A 624 26.07 -30.72 -17.83
N SER A 625 27.23 -31.04 -17.24
CA SER A 625 27.78 -32.38 -17.22
C SER A 625 27.12 -33.32 -16.23
N ASN A 626 26.53 -32.81 -15.14
CA ASN A 626 25.84 -33.61 -14.11
C ASN A 626 24.58 -32.87 -13.64
N PRO A 627 23.44 -33.03 -14.33
CA PRO A 627 22.19 -32.46 -13.87
C PRO A 627 21.74 -33.14 -12.56
N PRO A 628 20.98 -32.41 -11.73
CA PRO A 628 20.54 -32.91 -10.42
C PRO A 628 19.48 -34.03 -10.50
N PHE A 629 18.95 -34.30 -11.70
CA PHE A 629 18.07 -35.43 -11.98
C PHE A 629 18.57 -36.22 -13.20
N PRO A 630 18.19 -37.50 -13.32
CA PRO A 630 18.43 -38.28 -14.53
C PRO A 630 17.89 -37.53 -15.76
N ARG A 631 18.69 -37.46 -16.83
CA ARG A 631 18.34 -36.74 -18.05
C ARG A 631 17.06 -37.27 -18.70
N ALA A 632 16.79 -38.57 -18.56
CA ALA A 632 15.55 -39.19 -19.00
C ALA A 632 14.30 -38.60 -18.30
N SER A 633 14.38 -38.38 -16.99
CA SER A 633 13.31 -37.74 -16.21
C SER A 633 13.10 -36.27 -16.61
N ILE A 634 14.18 -35.55 -16.86
CA ILE A 634 14.12 -34.17 -17.35
C ILE A 634 13.41 -34.13 -18.71
N LEU A 635 13.83 -34.96 -19.66
CA LEU A 635 13.21 -35.05 -20.99
C LEU A 635 11.71 -35.36 -20.92
N SER A 636 11.32 -36.38 -20.13
CA SER A 636 9.92 -36.76 -19.98
C SER A 636 9.05 -35.60 -19.44
N THR A 637 9.58 -34.90 -18.44
CA THR A 637 8.90 -33.76 -17.82
C THR A 637 8.76 -32.59 -18.79
N PHE A 638 9.84 -32.20 -19.46
CA PHE A 638 9.83 -31.14 -20.47
C PHE A 638 8.87 -31.45 -21.62
N ARG A 639 8.87 -32.69 -22.11
CA ARG A 639 7.96 -33.13 -23.16
C ARG A 639 6.49 -32.97 -22.74
N THR A 640 6.16 -33.39 -21.53
CA THR A 640 4.78 -33.30 -21.00
C THR A 640 4.35 -31.85 -20.87
N ALA A 641 5.22 -31.00 -20.32
CA ALA A 641 4.91 -29.58 -20.15
C ALA A 641 4.86 -28.81 -21.48
N LEU A 642 5.71 -29.14 -22.45
CA LEU A 642 5.65 -28.57 -23.80
C LEU A 642 4.37 -28.94 -24.54
N ALA A 643 3.85 -30.16 -24.36
CA ALA A 643 2.56 -30.55 -24.92
C ALA A 643 1.42 -29.68 -24.39
N SER A 644 1.43 -29.35 -23.09
CA SER A 644 0.46 -28.42 -22.49
C SER A 644 0.59 -26.99 -23.06
N ILE A 645 1.82 -26.51 -23.28
CA ILE A 645 2.06 -25.20 -23.93
C ILE A 645 1.60 -25.21 -25.39
N GLN A 646 1.78 -26.32 -26.10
CA GLN A 646 1.35 -26.44 -27.48
C GLN A 646 -0.18 -26.39 -27.57
N GLU A 647 -0.89 -27.17 -26.75
CA GLU A 647 -2.35 -27.13 -26.67
C GLU A 647 -2.85 -25.70 -26.44
N TRP A 648 -2.15 -24.96 -25.57
CA TRP A 648 -2.43 -23.55 -25.35
C TRP A 648 -2.19 -22.66 -26.58
N ASN A 649 -1.04 -22.81 -27.25
CA ASN A 649 -0.66 -22.02 -28.43
C ASN A 649 -1.59 -22.26 -29.63
N ASP A 650 -2.07 -23.50 -29.77
CA ASP A 650 -2.89 -23.94 -30.89
C ASP A 650 -4.40 -23.72 -30.62
N GLY A 651 -4.81 -23.50 -29.36
CA GLY A 651 -6.16 -23.09 -28.99
C GLY A 651 -6.52 -21.66 -29.43
N ASP A 652 -7.79 -21.41 -29.74
CA ASP A 652 -8.32 -20.11 -30.16
C ASP A 652 -8.46 -19.10 -28.98
N HIS A 653 -7.46 -19.09 -28.09
CA HIS A 653 -7.35 -18.20 -26.94
C HIS A 653 -6.65 -16.87 -27.29
N SER A 654 -6.35 -16.69 -28.58
CA SER A 654 -5.32 -15.76 -29.04
C SER A 654 -5.75 -14.28 -29.08
N ALA A 655 -7.05 -14.00 -29.05
CA ALA A 655 -7.57 -12.63 -29.02
C ALA A 655 -7.61 -12.01 -27.62
N ALA A 656 -7.96 -12.80 -26.59
CA ALA A 656 -8.16 -12.30 -25.22
C ALA A 656 -6.85 -12.09 -24.43
N LEU A 657 -5.79 -12.84 -24.76
CA LEU A 657 -4.54 -12.84 -24.00
C LEU A 657 -3.46 -11.90 -24.54
N ARG A 658 -3.50 -11.58 -25.84
CA ARG A 658 -2.46 -10.75 -26.49
C ARG A 658 -2.53 -9.27 -26.11
N SER A 659 -3.64 -8.79 -25.55
CA SER A 659 -3.81 -7.38 -25.15
C SER A 659 -3.14 -7.04 -23.81
N HIS A 660 -2.74 -8.03 -22.99
CA HIS A 660 -2.19 -7.80 -21.66
C HIS A 660 -0.76 -8.34 -21.49
N LYS A 661 0.22 -7.45 -21.73
CA LYS A 661 1.66 -7.71 -21.58
C LYS A 661 2.05 -8.37 -20.24
N SER A 662 1.35 -8.04 -19.15
CA SER A 662 1.62 -8.61 -17.81
C SER A 662 1.21 -10.08 -17.68
N LEU A 663 0.11 -10.50 -18.31
CA LEU A 663 -0.35 -11.90 -18.30
C LEU A 663 0.58 -12.79 -19.14
N GLN A 664 1.02 -12.29 -20.29
CA GLN A 664 2.00 -13.00 -21.13
C GLN A 664 3.32 -13.22 -20.37
N LYS A 665 3.81 -12.20 -19.66
CA LYS A 665 5.01 -12.31 -18.81
C LYS A 665 4.82 -13.33 -17.70
N LEU A 666 3.70 -13.28 -16.99
CA LEU A 666 3.40 -14.21 -15.90
C LEU A 666 3.43 -15.67 -16.38
N ARG A 667 2.81 -15.95 -17.54
CA ARG A 667 2.79 -17.30 -18.11
C ARG A 667 4.16 -17.80 -18.52
N ILE A 668 4.96 -16.92 -19.13
CA ILE A 668 6.35 -17.27 -19.45
C ILE A 668 7.07 -17.65 -18.15
N ALA A 669 6.89 -16.86 -17.08
CA ALA A 669 7.52 -17.09 -15.79
C ALA A 669 7.09 -18.42 -15.12
N GLU A 670 5.81 -18.77 -15.19
CA GLU A 670 5.20 -19.98 -14.60
C GLU A 670 5.18 -21.19 -15.57
N SER A 671 6.06 -21.22 -16.56
CA SER A 671 6.12 -22.28 -17.57
C SER A 671 7.55 -22.78 -17.80
N VAL A 672 7.67 -23.82 -18.63
CA VAL A 672 8.97 -24.35 -19.05
C VAL A 672 9.75 -23.44 -20.00
N CYS A 673 9.13 -22.33 -20.43
CA CYS A 673 9.77 -21.31 -21.26
C CYS A 673 10.50 -20.24 -20.44
N ASN A 674 10.54 -20.37 -19.12
CA ASN A 674 11.40 -19.58 -18.24
C ASN A 674 12.89 -19.92 -18.48
N THR A 675 13.77 -18.93 -18.34
CA THR A 675 15.23 -19.05 -18.51
C THR A 675 15.83 -20.23 -17.73
N CYS A 676 15.50 -20.42 -16.45
CA CYS A 676 16.16 -21.44 -15.63
C CYS A 676 15.72 -22.87 -15.98
N ALA A 677 14.46 -23.03 -16.40
CA ALA A 677 13.98 -24.27 -17.00
C ALA A 677 14.71 -24.52 -18.33
N GLY A 678 14.75 -23.52 -19.20
CA GLY A 678 15.47 -23.59 -20.48
C GLY A 678 16.95 -23.97 -20.32
N GLU A 679 17.66 -23.40 -19.34
CA GLU A 679 19.05 -23.72 -19.04
C GLU A 679 19.25 -25.20 -18.65
N MET A 680 18.31 -25.78 -17.89
CA MET A 680 18.40 -27.19 -17.51
C MET A 680 18.29 -28.13 -18.71
N PHE A 681 17.47 -27.76 -19.69
CA PHE A 681 17.13 -28.63 -20.82
C PHE A 681 17.99 -28.39 -22.06
N ILE A 682 18.32 -27.13 -22.36
CA ILE A 682 19.04 -26.71 -23.57
C ILE A 682 20.45 -26.18 -23.25
N GLY A 683 20.70 -25.79 -21.99
CA GLY A 683 21.98 -25.24 -21.55
C GLY A 683 22.03 -23.72 -21.53
N GLN A 684 23.08 -23.19 -20.90
CA GLN A 684 23.38 -21.76 -20.86
C GLN A 684 23.92 -21.25 -22.20
N GLU A 685 23.74 -19.96 -22.46
CA GLU A 685 24.32 -19.28 -23.62
C GLU A 685 25.85 -19.52 -23.66
N GLY A 686 26.35 -19.91 -24.85
CA GLY A 686 27.74 -20.33 -25.03
C GLY A 686 28.06 -21.78 -24.66
N LYS A 687 27.15 -22.52 -24.00
CA LYS A 687 27.31 -23.94 -23.60
C LYS A 687 26.18 -24.86 -24.10
N TRP A 688 25.37 -24.39 -25.04
CA TRP A 688 24.25 -25.17 -25.58
C TRP A 688 24.67 -26.51 -26.17
N LYS A 689 25.73 -26.51 -26.99
CA LYS A 689 26.23 -27.71 -27.65
C LYS A 689 26.73 -28.76 -26.66
N ASP A 690 27.37 -28.34 -25.57
CA ASP A 690 27.86 -29.24 -24.54
C ASP A 690 26.71 -29.94 -23.82
N THR A 691 25.66 -29.18 -23.50
CA THR A 691 24.44 -29.71 -22.88
C THR A 691 23.72 -30.69 -23.80
N VAL A 692 23.54 -30.31 -25.08
CA VAL A 692 22.95 -31.18 -26.11
C VAL A 692 23.74 -32.48 -26.27
N ASN A 693 25.07 -32.40 -26.36
CA ASN A 693 25.91 -33.59 -26.46
C ASN A 693 25.81 -34.47 -25.20
N ALA A 694 25.69 -33.87 -24.01
CA ALA A 694 25.50 -34.61 -22.77
C ALA A 694 24.18 -35.40 -22.74
N PHE A 695 23.08 -34.84 -23.26
CA PHE A 695 21.82 -35.57 -23.44
C PHE A 695 21.91 -36.66 -24.51
N LEU A 696 22.62 -36.40 -25.62
CA LEU A 696 22.76 -37.38 -26.71
C LEU A 696 23.70 -38.55 -26.38
N SER A 697 24.64 -38.34 -25.46
CA SER A 697 25.60 -39.37 -25.02
C SER A 697 25.11 -40.18 -23.82
N ASP A 698 23.99 -39.78 -23.21
CA ASP A 698 23.38 -40.48 -22.09
C ASP A 698 22.62 -41.73 -22.57
N PRO A 699 23.01 -42.95 -22.14
CA PRO A 699 22.41 -44.19 -22.63
C PRO A 699 20.96 -44.37 -22.19
N GLU A 700 20.49 -43.66 -21.17
CA GLU A 700 19.11 -43.70 -20.70
C GLU A 700 18.20 -42.74 -21.47
N VAL A 701 18.76 -41.88 -22.32
CA VAL A 701 18.03 -40.87 -23.09
C VAL A 701 17.83 -41.35 -24.52
N ASN A 702 16.57 -41.33 -24.98
CA ASN A 702 16.28 -41.46 -26.40
C ASN A 702 16.71 -40.16 -27.13
N GLY A 703 17.88 -40.17 -27.75
CA GLY A 703 18.45 -39.00 -28.43
C GLY A 703 17.55 -38.42 -29.54
N THR A 704 16.82 -39.28 -30.25
CA THR A 704 15.84 -38.83 -31.28
C THR A 704 14.68 -38.08 -30.63
N GLU A 705 14.17 -38.58 -29.51
CA GLU A 705 13.11 -37.92 -28.76
C GLU A 705 13.57 -36.61 -28.12
N TYR A 706 14.79 -36.58 -27.59
CA TYR A 706 15.41 -35.36 -27.05
C TYR A 706 15.50 -34.27 -28.12
N VAL A 707 16.08 -34.56 -29.29
CA VAL A 707 16.23 -33.57 -30.37
C VAL A 707 14.88 -33.05 -30.83
N ARG A 708 13.89 -33.93 -30.98
CA ARG A 708 12.51 -33.53 -31.33
C ARG A 708 11.93 -32.57 -30.30
N THR A 709 11.99 -32.95 -29.03
CA THR A 709 11.44 -32.16 -27.91
C THR A 709 12.16 -30.82 -27.74
N ALA A 710 13.48 -30.80 -27.90
CA ALA A 710 14.30 -29.59 -27.83
C ALA A 710 14.00 -28.61 -28.98
N ARG A 711 13.88 -29.10 -30.21
CA ARG A 711 13.47 -28.27 -31.37
C ARG A 711 12.05 -27.73 -31.18
N GLU A 712 11.14 -28.56 -30.70
CA GLU A 712 9.77 -28.16 -30.39
C GLU A 712 9.73 -27.10 -29.29
N GLY A 713 10.48 -27.26 -28.21
CA GLY A 713 10.60 -26.29 -27.12
C GLY A 713 11.02 -24.90 -27.61
N TRP A 714 12.07 -24.82 -28.43
CA TRP A 714 12.49 -23.55 -29.06
C TRP A 714 11.38 -22.88 -29.88
N VAL A 715 10.60 -23.66 -30.63
CA VAL A 715 9.51 -23.14 -31.46
C VAL A 715 8.34 -22.69 -30.59
N GLN A 716 7.89 -23.50 -29.64
CA GLN A 716 6.72 -23.21 -28.81
C GLN A 716 6.99 -22.08 -27.82
N CYS A 717 8.16 -22.07 -27.18
CA CYS A 717 8.59 -20.94 -26.35
C CYS A 717 8.78 -19.68 -27.19
N GLY A 718 9.37 -19.80 -28.39
CA GLY A 718 9.46 -18.67 -29.31
C GLY A 718 8.09 -18.04 -29.62
N LYS A 719 7.06 -18.85 -29.87
CA LYS A 719 5.67 -18.37 -30.02
C LYS A 719 5.16 -17.65 -28.78
N MET A 720 5.42 -18.17 -27.57
CA MET A 720 5.05 -17.53 -26.30
C MET A 720 5.67 -16.15 -26.14
N PHE A 721 6.92 -15.97 -26.57
CA PHE A 721 7.60 -14.68 -26.61
C PHE A 721 7.19 -13.78 -27.79
N GLY A 722 6.22 -14.20 -28.61
CA GLY A 722 5.76 -13.47 -29.79
C GLY A 722 6.72 -13.54 -30.99
N MET A 723 7.72 -14.42 -30.94
CA MET A 723 8.66 -14.65 -32.04
C MET A 723 8.04 -15.58 -33.08
N ARG A 724 8.11 -15.18 -34.35
CA ARG A 724 7.78 -16.04 -35.49
C ARG A 724 9.06 -16.35 -36.26
N LEU A 725 9.65 -17.50 -35.98
CA LEU A 725 10.86 -17.95 -36.67
C LEU A 725 10.48 -18.52 -38.05
N SER A 726 11.00 -17.92 -39.12
CA SER A 726 10.94 -18.51 -40.47
C SER A 726 11.72 -19.83 -40.51
N TRP A 727 11.45 -20.69 -41.51
CA TRP A 727 12.14 -21.97 -41.64
C TRP A 727 13.66 -21.82 -41.68
N GLY A 728 14.19 -20.84 -42.43
CA GLY A 728 15.62 -20.55 -42.51
C GLY A 728 16.23 -19.93 -41.23
N GLN A 729 15.41 -19.35 -40.35
CA GLN A 729 15.87 -18.89 -39.02
C GLN A 729 15.89 -20.06 -38.03
N LYS A 730 14.87 -20.94 -38.04
CA LYS A 730 14.84 -22.16 -37.23
C LYS A 730 16.04 -23.04 -37.50
N ARG A 731 16.35 -23.29 -38.78
CA ARG A 731 17.49 -24.10 -39.19
C ARG A 731 18.81 -23.55 -38.66
N ARG A 732 19.07 -22.25 -38.85
CA ARG A 732 20.28 -21.58 -38.34
C ARG A 732 20.39 -21.64 -36.82
N LEU A 733 19.28 -21.41 -36.11
CA LEU A 733 19.23 -21.51 -34.65
C LEU A 733 19.55 -22.95 -34.20
N PHE A 734 18.92 -23.95 -34.81
CA PHE A 734 19.16 -25.36 -34.49
C PHE A 734 20.59 -25.79 -34.77
N GLU A 735 21.19 -25.36 -35.87
CA GLU A 735 22.61 -25.60 -36.15
C GLU A 735 23.50 -24.97 -35.08
N GLN A 736 23.20 -23.75 -34.64
CA GLN A 736 23.97 -23.03 -33.61
C GLN A 736 23.93 -23.72 -32.24
N VAL A 737 22.78 -24.27 -31.84
CA VAL A 737 22.62 -24.95 -30.53
C VAL A 737 23.01 -26.44 -30.57
N GLY A 738 23.40 -26.99 -31.73
CA GLY A 738 23.78 -28.40 -31.87
C GLY A 738 22.60 -29.36 -32.17
N LEU A 739 21.44 -28.83 -32.56
CA LEU A 739 20.23 -29.56 -32.93
C LEU A 739 19.98 -29.57 -34.46
N GLY A 740 21.00 -29.33 -35.28
CA GLY A 740 20.90 -29.23 -36.75
C GLY A 740 20.46 -30.50 -37.47
N ASP A 741 20.31 -30.43 -38.80
CA ASP A 741 19.88 -31.56 -39.64
C ASP A 741 20.79 -32.79 -39.49
N GLY A 742 20.20 -33.98 -39.39
CA GLY A 742 20.92 -35.26 -39.31
C GLY A 742 21.33 -35.70 -37.90
N VAL A 743 21.16 -34.84 -36.90
CA VAL A 743 21.36 -35.22 -35.48
C VAL A 743 20.28 -36.20 -35.05
N ALA A 744 20.71 -37.33 -34.47
CA ALA A 744 19.83 -38.44 -34.04
C ALA A 744 18.85 -38.94 -35.13
N GLY A 745 19.24 -38.83 -36.41
CA GLY A 745 18.45 -39.31 -37.55
C GLY A 745 17.29 -38.41 -37.98
N LEU A 746 17.21 -37.16 -37.50
CA LEU A 746 16.10 -36.24 -37.79
C LEU A 746 16.49 -35.08 -38.72
N SER A 747 15.70 -34.85 -39.78
CA SER A 747 15.72 -33.62 -40.59
C SER A 747 14.76 -32.56 -40.01
N ALA A 748 15.12 -31.27 -40.10
CA ALA A 748 14.41 -30.14 -39.50
C ALA A 748 13.18 -29.64 -40.28
#